data_AF-A0ABD5U3Y9-F1
#
_entry.id   AF-A0ABD5U3Y9-F1
#
_cell.length_a   1.000
_cell.length_b   1.000
_cell.length_c   1.000
_cell.angle_alpha   90.00
_cell.angle_beta   90.00
_cell.angle_gamma   90.00
#
_symmetry.space_group_name_H-M   'P 1'
#
loop_
_entity.id
_entity.type
_entity.pdbx_description
1 polymer ?
#
loop_
_entity_poly.entity_id
_entity_poly.type
_entity_poly.pdbx_seq_one_letter_code
_entity_poly.pdbx_strand_id
1 'polypeptide(L)'
;MTLRGPVVEVDEPRTVETRSGERELAEVRLRPEGEAEPVTVTLWGKWTETAAVLSPGMELLVTDPETREWNGETQYSTSRSSLVVVEPDFLVDVTAIRSWVQCPRLYYLNKLSGVPLNYPVVMGTLVHEVFGDLLRGRDLEAAIEDHVADAGLELGLLGRDATEVADDVRRNARAIEGWLQQGRLTEEDDWRSEQTLIGETVGIKGRADAIRRGAPVELKTGKNLRSDPRFQDKVQAACYALLLAERDAQAATDGGRTLPDTGTLLYTKNSVLDRNEETGDLTPAKDFSIGAGLVQYVLRQRNALVAGEVRGDVPTGYEANAKCEYCFEQDTCMVVSGRLDQESKAGAIGRPLPEEERTYFERFYRAIEEERREVHREYAKLWKQTGEERAADDRALVDLEPLGQRRREDGRWELRAASTEAVSKIRAGDVVLASDGHPTRGTAELARVEQLRPDIVVSTDEPVELRRLDVYPSEFSVDRMLTALHDAVLKGSEARRDVLFGRRDPEFGRVDETFIDNNEAQNRAVELAVTADDCALVQGPPGTGKTYTLARTVRAMVERGERVLLSAFTNRAVDNALEALRDQGFDAFVRVGTESGVRADMLDARLDPRGDPDDRVRELRSAPVVAATTASCGSRVLRECEFDVCVVDEAGQLTEPATLAAANLAERFVLVGDHQQLPPVVRSENDLGTSLFERLAERYPDAAVLLDRQYRMNQRIQYFSSASFYDGRLRPATPEVAGRRLSDLDGVRSDALPADLRDAVAFVDPDGAAVGNTNPREAERVREVVEAYLDAGVDPGDVGVIAPFRAQVAELTRRVPEGVAVDTVDRFQGSAKEVIVVSFVATGRLDGPIFEDHRRVNVALTRAKRALCLVGDAAALESDPFYAEMLTWARS
;
A
#
# COMPACT_ATOMS: atom_id res chain seq x y z
N MET A 1 -35.96 0.49 0.14
CA MET A 1 -35.66 0.60 1.60
C MET A 1 -34.44 -0.28 1.86
N THR A 2 -33.54 0.13 2.76
CA THR A 2 -32.36 -0.67 3.10
C THR A 2 -32.28 -0.84 4.61
N LEU A 3 -32.10 -2.07 5.08
CA LEU A 3 -31.78 -2.39 6.48
C LEU A 3 -30.29 -2.66 6.56
N ARG A 4 -29.59 -1.98 7.46
CA ARG A 4 -28.15 -2.16 7.67
C ARG A 4 -27.83 -2.07 9.16
N GLY A 5 -27.02 -2.99 9.66
CA GLY A 5 -26.44 -2.89 11.00
C GLY A 5 -25.84 -4.20 11.50
N PRO A 6 -25.23 -4.19 12.69
CA PRO A 6 -24.60 -5.38 13.27
C PRO A 6 -25.63 -6.45 13.62
N VAL A 7 -25.27 -7.69 13.31
CA VAL A 7 -25.98 -8.90 13.68
C VAL A 7 -25.83 -9.15 15.18
N VAL A 8 -26.95 -9.39 15.85
CA VAL A 8 -27.03 -9.69 17.28
C VAL A 8 -27.18 -11.20 17.50
N GLU A 9 -28.00 -11.85 16.68
CA GLU A 9 -28.37 -13.26 16.81
C GLU A 9 -28.73 -13.84 15.44
N VAL A 10 -28.42 -15.12 15.22
CA VAL A 10 -28.69 -15.84 13.98
C VAL A 10 -29.22 -17.22 14.32
N ASP A 11 -30.38 -17.56 13.79
CA ASP A 11 -30.96 -18.89 13.91
C ASP A 11 -30.41 -19.84 12.84
N GLU A 12 -30.33 -21.13 13.18
CA GLU A 12 -30.02 -22.16 12.20
C GLU A 12 -31.12 -22.26 11.12
N PRO A 13 -30.74 -22.49 9.84
CA PRO A 13 -31.70 -22.74 8.78
C PRO A 13 -32.66 -23.88 9.10
N ARG A 14 -33.96 -23.66 8.90
CA ARG A 14 -35.01 -24.66 9.10
C ARG A 14 -35.97 -24.73 7.91
N THR A 15 -36.47 -25.93 7.64
CA THR A 15 -37.48 -26.16 6.59
C THR A 15 -38.88 -25.93 7.15
N VAL A 16 -39.69 -25.16 6.44
CA VAL A 16 -41.10 -24.93 6.76
C VAL A 16 -42.01 -25.29 5.59
N GLU A 17 -43.22 -25.77 5.89
CA GLU A 17 -44.26 -25.92 4.88
C GLU A 17 -44.91 -24.57 4.58
N THR A 18 -44.85 -24.16 3.31
CA THR A 18 -45.57 -22.98 2.82
C THR A 18 -46.69 -23.38 1.86
N ARG A 19 -47.59 -22.44 1.55
CA ARG A 19 -48.64 -22.66 0.52
C ARG A 19 -48.07 -23.03 -0.86
N SER A 20 -46.79 -22.77 -1.10
CA SER A 20 -46.05 -23.06 -2.33
C SER A 20 -45.12 -24.28 -2.24
N GLY A 21 -45.20 -25.08 -1.17
CA GLY A 21 -44.34 -26.23 -0.89
C GLY A 21 -43.34 -25.98 0.25
N GLU A 22 -42.42 -26.92 0.46
CA GLU A 22 -41.34 -26.78 1.43
C GLU A 22 -40.39 -25.64 1.03
N ARG A 23 -40.04 -24.78 1.99
CA ARG A 23 -39.03 -23.72 1.83
C ARG A 23 -38.14 -23.67 3.06
N GLU A 24 -36.88 -23.36 2.84
CA GLU A 24 -35.96 -23.03 3.93
C GLU A 24 -36.12 -21.57 4.35
N LEU A 25 -36.01 -21.33 5.65
CA LEU A 25 -35.89 -20.00 6.24
C LEU A 25 -34.85 -19.98 7.34
N ALA A 26 -34.26 -18.82 7.57
CA ALA A 26 -33.44 -18.51 8.74
C ALA A 26 -33.80 -17.11 9.25
N GLU A 27 -33.84 -16.92 10.56
CA GLU A 27 -34.11 -15.62 11.18
C GLU A 27 -32.80 -15.00 11.67
N VAL A 28 -32.60 -13.73 11.33
CA VAL A 28 -31.44 -12.95 11.76
C VAL A 28 -31.93 -11.73 12.49
N ARG A 29 -31.46 -11.52 13.71
CA ARG A 29 -31.69 -10.28 14.44
C ARG A 29 -30.53 -9.34 14.20
N LEU A 30 -30.80 -8.18 13.61
CA LEU A 30 -29.80 -7.12 13.47
C LEU A 30 -30.25 -5.87 14.23
N ARG A 31 -29.30 -5.02 14.62
CA ARG A 31 -29.59 -3.70 15.18
C ARG A 31 -29.38 -2.65 14.09
N PRO A 32 -30.44 -2.10 13.46
CA PRO A 32 -30.27 -1.12 12.40
C PRO A 32 -29.62 0.18 12.91
N GLU A 33 -28.94 0.90 12.02
CA GLU A 33 -28.44 2.25 12.34
C GLU A 33 -29.60 3.18 12.74
N GLY A 34 -29.46 3.86 13.89
CA GLY A 34 -30.46 4.79 14.41
C GLY A 34 -31.61 4.16 15.21
N GLU A 35 -31.70 2.83 15.26
CA GLU A 35 -32.72 2.09 16.03
C GLU A 35 -32.15 1.62 17.39
N ALA A 36 -32.94 1.76 18.46
CA ALA A 36 -32.53 1.32 19.80
C ALA A 36 -32.65 -0.20 19.99
N GLU A 37 -33.65 -0.82 19.37
CA GLU A 37 -33.96 -2.25 19.52
C GLU A 37 -33.60 -3.06 18.26
N PRO A 38 -33.11 -4.31 18.41
CA PRO A 38 -32.87 -5.19 17.27
C PRO A 38 -34.17 -5.61 16.56
N VAL A 39 -34.13 -5.64 15.24
CA VAL A 39 -35.23 -6.09 14.37
C VAL A 39 -34.94 -7.48 13.81
N THR A 40 -35.98 -8.26 13.54
CA THR A 40 -35.86 -9.59 12.94
C THR A 40 -36.04 -9.53 11.42
N VAL A 41 -35.08 -10.10 10.69
CA VAL A 41 -35.14 -10.33 9.25
C VAL A 41 -35.18 -11.83 8.97
N THR A 42 -36.24 -12.28 8.28
CA THR A 42 -36.33 -13.64 7.76
C THR A 42 -35.67 -13.73 6.40
N LEU A 43 -34.59 -14.50 6.31
CA LEU A 43 -33.93 -14.87 5.07
C LEU A 43 -34.60 -16.11 4.47
N TRP A 44 -35.12 -15.99 3.25
CA TRP A 44 -35.85 -17.07 2.58
C TRP A 44 -35.04 -17.79 1.50
N GLY A 45 -35.29 -19.10 1.38
CA GLY A 45 -34.75 -19.93 0.31
C GLY A 45 -33.23 -19.91 0.31
N LYS A 46 -32.62 -19.61 -0.85
CA LYS A 46 -31.17 -19.64 -1.02
C LYS A 46 -30.38 -18.69 -0.09
N TRP A 47 -31.02 -17.68 0.49
CA TRP A 47 -30.37 -16.75 1.43
C TRP A 47 -30.10 -17.37 2.81
N THR A 48 -30.69 -18.52 3.14
CA THR A 48 -30.36 -19.28 4.37
C THR A 48 -28.90 -19.72 4.41
N GLU A 49 -28.27 -19.95 3.25
CA GLU A 49 -26.82 -20.20 3.15
C GLU A 49 -25.99 -19.03 3.71
N THR A 50 -26.48 -17.79 3.63
CA THR A 50 -25.82 -16.63 4.25
C THR A 50 -25.98 -16.63 5.77
N ALA A 51 -27.13 -17.05 6.31
CA ALA A 51 -27.28 -17.23 7.75
C ALA A 51 -26.27 -18.25 8.32
N ALA A 52 -26.00 -19.33 7.59
CA ALA A 52 -25.07 -20.38 8.02
C ALA A 52 -23.61 -19.90 8.20
N VAL A 53 -23.23 -18.78 7.58
CA VAL A 53 -21.88 -18.20 7.69
C VAL A 53 -21.83 -16.93 8.56
N LEU A 54 -22.99 -16.37 8.90
CA LEU A 54 -23.08 -15.16 9.72
C LEU A 54 -22.69 -15.45 11.18
N SER A 55 -22.12 -14.46 11.84
CA SER A 55 -21.80 -14.49 13.27
C SER A 55 -22.21 -13.18 13.96
N PRO A 56 -22.57 -13.21 15.25
CA PRO A 56 -22.81 -11.98 16.00
C PRO A 56 -21.65 -11.00 15.90
N GLY A 57 -21.95 -9.71 15.74
CA GLY A 57 -20.98 -8.64 15.54
C GLY A 57 -20.71 -8.32 14.07
N MET A 58 -20.95 -9.25 13.13
CA MET A 58 -20.83 -8.95 11.70
C MET A 58 -21.89 -7.95 11.25
N GLU A 59 -21.56 -7.07 10.31
CA GLU A 59 -22.54 -6.18 9.69
C GLU A 59 -23.37 -6.92 8.62
N LEU A 60 -24.68 -6.68 8.59
CA LEU A 60 -25.58 -7.20 7.56
C LEU A 60 -26.33 -6.04 6.89
N LEU A 61 -26.37 -6.05 5.56
CA LEU A 61 -27.18 -5.16 4.73
C LEU A 61 -28.20 -5.98 3.93
N VAL A 62 -29.46 -5.56 3.97
CA VAL A 62 -30.57 -6.15 3.21
C VAL A 62 -31.31 -5.06 2.43
N THR A 63 -31.34 -5.19 1.10
CA THR A 63 -32.08 -4.26 0.23
C THR A 63 -33.51 -4.72 0.00
N ASP A 64 -34.42 -3.77 -0.15
CA ASP A 64 -35.83 -3.96 -0.48
C ASP A 64 -36.53 -5.12 0.27
N PRO A 65 -36.42 -5.15 1.61
CA PRO A 65 -37.11 -6.16 2.41
C PRO A 65 -38.63 -5.92 2.36
N GLU A 66 -39.38 -7.01 2.30
CA GLU A 66 -40.82 -6.97 2.57
C GLU A 66 -41.03 -6.71 4.06
N THR A 67 -41.91 -5.77 4.39
CA THR A 67 -42.22 -5.39 5.77
C THR A 67 -43.57 -5.96 6.18
N ARG A 68 -43.65 -6.53 7.39
CA ARG A 68 -44.88 -7.05 7.97
C ARG A 68 -44.96 -6.66 9.44
N GLU A 69 -46.11 -6.15 9.88
CA GLU A 69 -46.38 -6.01 11.30
C GLU A 69 -47.00 -7.29 11.86
N TRP A 70 -46.44 -7.76 12.97
CA TRP A 70 -46.95 -8.93 13.69
C TRP A 70 -46.81 -8.71 15.20
N ASN A 71 -47.91 -8.87 15.95
CA ASN A 71 -47.94 -8.67 17.41
C ASN A 71 -47.39 -7.31 17.92
N GLY A 72 -47.46 -6.26 17.09
CA GLY A 72 -46.93 -4.93 17.43
C GLY A 72 -45.43 -4.76 17.17
N GLU A 73 -44.76 -5.77 16.60
CA GLU A 73 -43.38 -5.71 16.16
C GLU A 73 -43.31 -5.66 14.63
N THR A 74 -42.39 -4.83 14.12
CA THR A 74 -42.07 -4.78 12.69
C THR A 74 -41.08 -5.90 12.35
N GLN A 75 -41.50 -6.81 11.48
CA GLN A 75 -40.68 -7.89 10.97
C GLN A 75 -40.38 -7.67 9.49
N TYR A 76 -39.21 -8.10 9.07
CA TYR A 76 -38.74 -7.96 7.70
C TYR A 76 -38.48 -9.32 7.08
N SER A 77 -38.64 -9.44 5.77
CA SER A 77 -38.28 -10.67 5.06
C SER A 77 -37.72 -10.37 3.67
N THR A 78 -36.78 -11.21 3.22
CA THR A 78 -36.22 -11.07 1.87
C THR A 78 -37.29 -11.29 0.81
N SER A 79 -37.37 -10.36 -0.15
CA SER A 79 -38.18 -10.45 -1.36
C SER A 79 -37.42 -11.11 -2.51
N ARG A 80 -38.02 -11.16 -3.71
CA ARG A 80 -37.32 -11.62 -4.93
C ARG A 80 -36.23 -10.67 -5.42
N SER A 81 -36.36 -9.37 -5.12
CA SER A 81 -35.40 -8.33 -5.49
C SER A 81 -34.39 -8.03 -4.38
N SER A 82 -34.59 -8.56 -3.17
CA SER A 82 -33.67 -8.36 -2.06
C SER A 82 -32.28 -8.88 -2.36
N LEU A 83 -31.29 -8.05 -2.05
CA LEU A 83 -29.90 -8.45 -1.90
C LEU A 83 -29.58 -8.55 -0.41
N VAL A 84 -28.79 -9.57 -0.04
CA VAL A 84 -28.27 -9.75 1.31
C VAL A 84 -26.75 -9.71 1.22
N VAL A 85 -26.13 -8.78 1.94
CA VAL A 85 -24.69 -8.50 1.86
C VAL A 85 -24.12 -8.47 3.28
N VAL A 86 -23.13 -9.33 3.54
CA VAL A 86 -22.42 -9.39 4.83
C VAL A 86 -21.23 -8.44 4.76
N GLU A 87 -20.98 -7.60 5.76
CA GLU A 87 -19.84 -6.67 5.77
C GLU A 87 -19.71 -5.86 4.45
N PRO A 88 -20.69 -5.02 4.11
CA PRO A 88 -20.70 -4.29 2.84
C PRO A 88 -19.49 -3.37 2.65
N ASP A 89 -18.86 -2.91 3.75
CA ASP A 89 -17.66 -2.08 3.71
C ASP A 89 -16.39 -2.85 3.31
N PHE A 90 -16.41 -4.19 3.39
CA PHE A 90 -15.30 -5.03 2.95
C PHE A 90 -15.37 -5.23 1.43
N LEU A 91 -14.70 -4.38 0.67
CA LEU A 91 -14.69 -4.47 -0.80
C LEU A 91 -13.94 -5.73 -1.30
N VAL A 92 -14.65 -6.65 -1.93
CA VAL A 92 -14.04 -7.86 -2.53
C VAL A 92 -13.78 -7.64 -4.02
N ASP A 93 -12.56 -7.96 -4.48
CA ASP A 93 -12.25 -7.94 -5.91
C ASP A 93 -13.06 -9.00 -6.66
N VAL A 94 -13.56 -8.64 -7.85
CA VAL A 94 -14.27 -9.56 -8.75
C VAL A 94 -13.46 -10.84 -9.02
N THR A 95 -12.14 -10.71 -9.18
CA THR A 95 -11.21 -11.83 -9.40
C THR A 95 -11.08 -12.76 -8.18
N ALA A 96 -11.24 -12.22 -6.96
CA ALA A 96 -11.27 -13.01 -5.73
C ALA A 96 -12.54 -13.86 -5.65
N ILE A 97 -13.72 -13.30 -5.97
CA ILE A 97 -14.98 -14.04 -6.03
C ILE A 97 -14.91 -15.15 -7.09
N ARG A 98 -14.36 -14.84 -8.27
CA ARG A 98 -14.11 -15.84 -9.32
C ARG A 98 -13.24 -16.99 -8.81
N SER A 99 -12.14 -16.67 -8.13
CA SER A 99 -11.21 -17.66 -7.58
C SER A 99 -11.87 -18.50 -6.50
N TRP A 100 -12.65 -17.88 -5.63
CA TRP A 100 -13.42 -18.55 -4.58
C TRP A 100 -14.41 -19.57 -5.14
N VAL A 101 -15.17 -19.20 -6.17
CA VAL A 101 -16.12 -20.13 -6.82
C VAL A 101 -15.39 -21.30 -7.47
N GLN A 102 -14.19 -21.08 -8.02
CA GLN A 102 -13.38 -22.17 -8.56
C GLN A 102 -12.88 -23.09 -7.45
N CYS A 103 -12.33 -22.53 -6.38
CA CYS A 103 -11.91 -23.20 -5.16
C CYS A 103 -11.61 -22.14 -4.08
N PRO A 104 -12.28 -22.13 -2.92
CA PRO A 104 -12.02 -21.16 -1.86
C PRO A 104 -10.56 -21.12 -1.41
N ARG A 105 -9.87 -22.26 -1.42
CA ARG A 105 -8.45 -22.34 -1.09
C ARG A 105 -7.54 -21.62 -2.11
N LEU A 106 -7.95 -21.46 -3.37
CA LEU A 106 -7.19 -20.66 -4.35
C LEU A 106 -7.13 -19.18 -3.95
N TYR A 107 -8.22 -18.64 -3.40
CA TYR A 107 -8.21 -17.26 -2.90
C TYR A 107 -7.18 -17.08 -1.77
N TYR A 108 -7.17 -17.99 -0.80
CA TYR A 108 -6.17 -18.00 0.27
C TYR A 108 -4.73 -18.13 -0.27
N LEU A 109 -4.48 -19.06 -1.19
CA LEU A 109 -3.15 -19.25 -1.79
C LEU A 109 -2.67 -18.05 -2.59
N ASN A 110 -3.55 -17.43 -3.38
CA ASN A 110 -3.22 -16.25 -4.18
C ASN A 110 -2.79 -15.05 -3.31
N LYS A 111 -3.33 -14.93 -2.09
CA LYS A 111 -2.88 -13.92 -1.11
C LYS A 111 -1.45 -14.18 -0.61
N LEU A 112 -1.03 -15.44 -0.53
CA LEU A 112 0.25 -15.84 0.05
C LEU A 112 1.40 -15.89 -0.97
N SER A 113 1.16 -16.41 -2.17
CA SER A 113 2.24 -16.65 -3.13
C SER A 113 2.58 -15.41 -3.97
N GLY A 114 1.69 -14.43 -4.01
CA GLY A 114 1.71 -13.34 -4.98
C GLY A 114 1.57 -13.87 -6.41
N VAL A 115 1.44 -12.98 -7.39
CA VAL A 115 1.37 -13.41 -8.79
C VAL A 115 2.79 -13.77 -9.29
N PRO A 116 3.05 -14.99 -9.79
CA PRO A 116 4.38 -15.38 -10.26
C PRO A 116 4.76 -14.73 -11.59
N LEU A 117 6.07 -14.63 -11.88
CA LEU A 117 6.55 -14.30 -13.22
C LEU A 117 6.52 -15.57 -14.08
N ASN A 118 5.53 -15.70 -14.95
CA ASN A 118 5.48 -16.78 -15.94
C ASN A 118 4.91 -16.30 -17.27
N TYR A 119 5.30 -16.98 -18.35
CA TYR A 119 4.93 -16.58 -19.71
C TYR A 119 3.41 -16.50 -19.92
N PRO A 120 2.57 -17.45 -19.46
CA PRO A 120 1.11 -17.33 -19.59
C PRO A 120 0.51 -16.07 -18.96
N VAL A 121 1.03 -15.61 -17.81
CA VAL A 121 0.57 -14.38 -17.14
C VAL A 121 1.01 -13.13 -17.91
N VAL A 122 2.28 -13.06 -18.34
CA VAL A 122 2.79 -11.93 -19.13
C VAL A 122 2.06 -11.83 -20.47
N MET A 123 1.90 -12.95 -21.18
CA MET A 123 1.09 -13.03 -22.41
C MET A 123 -0.36 -12.63 -22.18
N GLY A 124 -0.94 -13.03 -21.05
CA GLY A 124 -2.25 -12.58 -20.61
C GLY A 124 -2.32 -11.06 -20.59
N THR A 125 -1.39 -10.44 -19.87
CA THR A 125 -1.32 -8.98 -19.68
C THR A 125 -1.18 -8.25 -21.01
N LEU A 126 -0.20 -8.64 -21.84
CA LEU A 126 0.02 -8.04 -23.17
C LEU A 126 -1.23 -8.10 -24.05
N VAL A 127 -1.95 -9.23 -24.07
CA VAL A 127 -3.17 -9.37 -24.87
C VAL A 127 -4.32 -8.50 -24.36
N HIS A 128 -4.44 -8.27 -23.04
CA HIS A 128 -5.44 -7.36 -22.48
C HIS A 128 -5.08 -5.90 -22.77
N GLU A 129 -3.81 -5.51 -22.65
CA GLU A 129 -3.34 -4.16 -22.96
C GLU A 129 -3.57 -3.81 -24.44
N VAL A 130 -3.19 -4.72 -25.35
CA VAL A 130 -3.49 -4.58 -26.78
C VAL A 130 -4.99 -4.50 -27.04
N PHE A 131 -5.82 -5.29 -26.33
CA PHE A 131 -7.27 -5.21 -26.47
C PHE A 131 -7.82 -3.83 -26.07
N GLY A 132 -7.39 -3.28 -24.94
CA GLY A 132 -7.76 -1.93 -24.51
C GLY A 132 -7.39 -0.87 -25.54
N ASP A 133 -6.18 -0.96 -26.11
CA ASP A 133 -5.71 -0.04 -27.16
C ASP A 133 -6.52 -0.14 -28.45
N LEU A 134 -6.94 -1.34 -28.85
CA LEU A 134 -7.83 -1.53 -30.00
C LEU A 134 -9.21 -0.93 -29.78
N LEU A 135 -9.77 -1.03 -28.56
CA LEU A 135 -11.03 -0.38 -28.21
C LEU A 135 -10.92 1.15 -28.27
N ARG A 136 -9.75 1.68 -27.91
CA ARG A 136 -9.39 3.09 -28.08
C ARG A 136 -9.06 3.44 -29.55
N GLY A 137 -9.05 2.48 -30.47
CA GLY A 137 -8.81 2.72 -31.88
C GLY A 137 -7.34 2.99 -32.23
N ARG A 138 -6.39 2.55 -31.39
CA ARG A 138 -4.99 2.46 -31.80
C ARG A 138 -4.81 1.35 -32.84
N ASP A 139 -3.76 1.49 -33.64
CA ASP A 139 -3.35 0.46 -34.59
C ASP A 139 -2.85 -0.80 -33.87
N LEU A 140 -3.20 -1.97 -34.41
CA LEU A 140 -2.86 -3.27 -33.80
C LEU A 140 -1.36 -3.49 -33.71
N GLU A 141 -0.62 -3.21 -34.78
CA GLU A 141 0.81 -3.49 -34.85
C GLU A 141 1.59 -2.52 -33.96
N ALA A 142 1.19 -1.24 -33.96
CA ALA A 142 1.76 -0.25 -33.05
C ALA A 142 1.52 -0.60 -31.57
N ALA A 143 0.31 -1.05 -31.21
CA ALA A 143 0.00 -1.47 -29.86
C ALA A 143 0.83 -2.69 -29.42
N ILE A 144 0.98 -3.70 -30.31
CA ILE A 144 1.81 -4.87 -30.01
C ILE A 144 3.27 -4.47 -29.81
N GLU A 145 3.82 -3.65 -30.71
CA GLU A 145 5.21 -3.18 -30.62
C GLU A 145 5.46 -2.45 -29.30
N ASP A 146 4.57 -1.53 -28.92
CA ASP A 146 4.69 -0.76 -27.69
C ASP A 146 4.64 -1.63 -26.44
N HIS A 147 3.62 -2.48 -26.30
CA HIS A 147 3.44 -3.28 -25.08
C HIS A 147 4.50 -4.38 -24.96
N VAL A 148 4.94 -4.98 -26.08
CA VAL A 148 6.06 -5.94 -26.07
C VAL A 148 7.36 -5.25 -25.67
N ALA A 149 7.61 -4.03 -26.17
CA ALA A 149 8.77 -3.25 -25.75
C ALA A 149 8.69 -2.94 -24.25
N ASP A 150 7.54 -2.50 -23.72
CA ASP A 150 7.34 -2.19 -22.29
C ASP A 150 7.55 -3.41 -21.38
N ALA A 151 7.22 -4.61 -21.87
CA ALA A 151 7.46 -5.87 -21.17
C ALA A 151 8.90 -6.41 -21.33
N GLY A 152 9.81 -5.69 -21.99
CA GLY A 152 11.16 -6.17 -22.34
C GLY A 152 11.90 -6.86 -21.18
N LEU A 153 11.94 -6.22 -20.01
CA LEU A 153 12.58 -6.79 -18.82
C LEU A 153 11.93 -8.11 -18.34
N GLU A 154 10.59 -8.17 -18.29
CA GLU A 154 9.87 -9.39 -17.88
C GLU A 154 10.10 -10.53 -18.88
N LEU A 155 10.08 -10.21 -20.18
CA LEU A 155 10.34 -11.16 -21.26
C LEU A 155 11.77 -11.69 -21.20
N GLY A 156 12.74 -10.83 -20.93
CA GLY A 156 14.14 -11.25 -20.82
C GLY A 156 14.35 -12.16 -19.61
N LEU A 157 13.67 -11.91 -18.49
CA LEU A 157 13.77 -12.76 -17.30
C LEU A 157 13.19 -14.15 -17.56
N LEU A 158 12.16 -14.21 -18.41
CA LEU A 158 11.56 -15.44 -18.91
C LEU A 158 12.34 -16.09 -20.07
N GLY A 159 13.42 -15.47 -20.55
CA GLY A 159 14.21 -15.93 -21.69
C GLY A 159 13.41 -15.97 -23.00
N ARG A 160 12.56 -14.96 -23.23
CA ARG A 160 11.68 -14.85 -24.40
C ARG A 160 12.17 -13.79 -25.38
N ASP A 161 12.20 -14.15 -26.66
CA ASP A 161 12.48 -13.23 -27.75
C ASP A 161 11.28 -12.32 -28.04
N ALA A 162 11.51 -11.01 -28.18
CA ALA A 162 10.44 -10.03 -28.39
C ALA A 162 9.65 -10.29 -29.69
N THR A 163 10.30 -10.76 -30.75
CA THR A 163 9.65 -11.02 -32.05
C THR A 163 8.71 -12.21 -31.94
N GLU A 164 9.17 -13.30 -31.32
CA GLU A 164 8.33 -14.48 -31.07
C GLU A 164 7.10 -14.13 -30.22
N VAL A 165 7.29 -13.33 -29.18
CA VAL A 165 6.20 -12.87 -28.32
C VAL A 165 5.22 -11.98 -29.07
N ALA A 166 5.72 -11.03 -29.87
CA ALA A 166 4.87 -10.18 -30.71
C ALA A 166 4.02 -11.02 -31.68
N ASP A 167 4.59 -12.08 -32.29
CA ASP A 167 3.86 -13.02 -33.12
C ASP A 167 2.78 -13.78 -32.35
N ASP A 168 3.06 -14.20 -31.11
CA ASP A 168 2.09 -14.87 -30.24
C ASP A 168 0.92 -13.94 -29.89
N VAL A 169 1.22 -12.68 -29.52
CA VAL A 169 0.21 -11.66 -29.21
C VAL A 169 -0.63 -11.37 -30.46
N ARG A 170 0.01 -11.17 -31.62
CA ARG A 170 -0.65 -10.93 -32.92
C ARG A 170 -1.65 -12.02 -33.27
N ARG A 171 -1.30 -13.29 -33.05
CA ARG A 171 -2.22 -14.42 -33.30
C ARG A 171 -3.47 -14.38 -32.41
N ASN A 172 -3.32 -14.00 -31.14
CA ASN A 172 -4.44 -13.85 -30.21
C ASN A 172 -5.30 -12.62 -30.55
N ALA A 173 -4.67 -11.50 -30.89
CA ALA A 173 -5.34 -10.21 -31.11
C ALA A 173 -6.13 -10.14 -32.42
N ARG A 174 -5.72 -10.83 -33.50
CA ARG A 174 -6.47 -10.84 -34.78
C ARG A 174 -7.93 -11.30 -34.65
N ALA A 175 -8.22 -12.17 -33.70
CA ALA A 175 -9.58 -12.63 -33.46
C ALA A 175 -10.45 -11.58 -32.78
N ILE A 176 -9.83 -10.80 -31.88
CA ILE A 176 -10.43 -9.66 -31.23
C ILE A 176 -10.75 -8.60 -32.29
N GLU A 177 -9.78 -8.27 -33.14
CA GLU A 177 -9.97 -7.32 -34.24
C GLU A 177 -11.11 -7.75 -35.18
N GLY A 178 -11.11 -9.02 -35.61
CA GLY A 178 -12.17 -9.56 -36.46
C GLY A 178 -13.56 -9.51 -35.80
N TRP A 179 -13.64 -9.77 -34.49
CA TRP A 179 -14.88 -9.66 -33.72
C TRP A 179 -15.35 -8.21 -33.58
N LEU A 180 -14.44 -7.27 -33.29
CA LEU A 180 -14.73 -5.84 -33.24
C LEU A 180 -15.22 -5.32 -34.60
N GLN A 181 -14.61 -5.75 -35.71
CA GLN A 181 -15.02 -5.38 -37.06
C GLN A 181 -16.40 -5.95 -37.45
N GLN A 182 -16.74 -7.17 -37.01
CA GLN A 182 -18.07 -7.75 -37.21
C GLN A 182 -19.17 -6.97 -36.46
N GLY A 183 -18.82 -6.29 -35.37
CA GLY A 183 -19.73 -5.45 -34.58
C GLY A 183 -19.97 -4.03 -35.12
N ARG A 184 -19.13 -3.52 -36.04
CA ARG A 184 -19.14 -2.12 -36.56
C ARG A 184 -20.31 -1.76 -37.50
N LEU A 185 -21.41 -2.50 -37.50
CA LEU A 185 -22.60 -2.20 -38.32
C LEU A 185 -23.66 -1.43 -37.53
N THR A 186 -23.32 -0.23 -37.03
CA THR A 186 -24.15 0.99 -36.96
C THR A 186 -23.38 2.09 -36.23
N GLU A 187 -23.49 3.34 -36.70
CA GLU A 187 -22.98 4.53 -36.00
C GLU A 187 -23.63 4.62 -34.60
N GLU A 188 -22.85 4.92 -33.55
CA GLU A 188 -23.18 4.95 -32.10
C GLU A 188 -22.96 3.67 -31.25
N ASP A 189 -21.96 2.83 -31.52
CA ASP A 189 -21.53 1.82 -30.54
C ASP A 189 -20.64 2.47 -29.45
N ASP A 190 -21.25 2.82 -28.29
CA ASP A 190 -20.56 3.38 -27.10
C ASP A 190 -19.79 2.27 -26.37
N TRP A 191 -18.50 2.11 -26.70
CA TRP A 191 -17.57 1.23 -26.01
C TRP A 191 -16.87 1.98 -24.88
N ARG A 192 -16.69 1.31 -23.75
CA ARG A 192 -15.77 1.76 -22.70
C ARG A 192 -14.78 0.66 -22.40
N SER A 193 -13.52 1.01 -22.35
CA SER A 193 -12.42 0.10 -22.04
C SER A 193 -12.05 0.24 -20.58
N GLU A 194 -11.74 -0.87 -19.91
CA GLU A 194 -10.99 -0.84 -18.65
C GLU A 194 -11.64 0.02 -17.53
N GLN A 195 -12.97 0.06 -17.48
CA GLN A 195 -13.72 0.91 -16.57
C GLN A 195 -13.61 0.41 -15.12
N THR A 196 -13.23 1.30 -14.21
CA THR A 196 -13.19 1.03 -12.77
C THR A 196 -14.60 1.09 -12.17
N LEU A 197 -15.00 0.06 -11.41
CA LEU A 197 -16.32 -0.05 -10.79
C LEU A 197 -16.19 -0.39 -9.30
N ILE A 198 -16.90 0.34 -8.45
CA ILE A 198 -16.94 0.17 -6.99
C ILE A 198 -18.40 0.18 -6.54
N GLY A 199 -18.86 -0.91 -5.93
CA GLY A 199 -20.22 -1.05 -5.41
C GLY A 199 -20.24 -0.94 -3.90
N GLU A 200 -20.69 0.20 -3.38
CA GLU A 200 -20.77 0.48 -1.94
C GLU A 200 -21.87 -0.33 -1.23
N THR A 201 -22.90 -0.78 -1.96
CA THR A 201 -24.01 -1.58 -1.42
C THR A 201 -23.66 -3.07 -1.44
N VAL A 202 -23.08 -3.53 -2.55
CA VAL A 202 -22.76 -4.96 -2.75
C VAL A 202 -21.39 -5.36 -2.21
N GLY A 203 -20.54 -4.39 -1.85
CA GLY A 203 -19.21 -4.64 -1.30
C GLY A 203 -18.30 -5.36 -2.31
N ILE A 204 -18.34 -4.96 -3.58
CA ILE A 204 -17.55 -5.54 -4.67
C ILE A 204 -16.83 -4.41 -5.40
N LYS A 205 -15.61 -4.67 -5.87
CA LYS A 205 -14.86 -3.76 -6.75
C LYS A 205 -14.19 -4.52 -7.89
N GLY A 206 -13.88 -3.84 -8.98
CA GLY A 206 -13.08 -4.41 -10.05
C GLY A 206 -12.97 -3.47 -11.25
N ARG A 207 -12.14 -3.86 -12.21
CA ARG A 207 -11.97 -3.17 -13.49
C ARG A 207 -12.49 -4.09 -14.58
N ALA A 208 -13.50 -3.65 -15.33
CA ALA A 208 -14.10 -4.44 -16.40
C ALA A 208 -13.28 -4.24 -17.68
N ASP A 209 -12.91 -5.33 -18.36
CA ASP A 209 -12.07 -5.23 -19.57
C ASP A 209 -12.74 -4.35 -20.64
N ALA A 210 -14.04 -4.56 -20.86
CA ALA A 210 -14.85 -3.72 -21.72
C ALA A 210 -16.34 -3.73 -21.35
N ILE A 211 -17.02 -2.64 -21.71
CA ILE A 211 -18.47 -2.51 -21.62
C ILE A 211 -19.01 -2.17 -23.00
N ARG A 212 -20.04 -2.91 -23.41
CA ARG A 212 -20.71 -2.74 -24.68
C ARG A 212 -22.21 -2.58 -24.45
N ARG A 213 -22.76 -1.40 -24.77
CA ARG A 213 -24.20 -1.11 -24.62
C ARG A 213 -24.73 -1.44 -23.20
N GLY A 214 -23.94 -1.10 -22.17
CA GLY A 214 -24.26 -1.38 -20.77
C GLY A 214 -24.03 -2.83 -20.31
N ALA A 215 -23.59 -3.73 -21.18
CA ALA A 215 -23.29 -5.12 -20.85
C ALA A 215 -21.77 -5.36 -20.69
N PRO A 216 -21.34 -6.18 -19.71
CA PRO A 216 -19.93 -6.49 -19.51
C PRO A 216 -19.41 -7.46 -20.58
N VAL A 217 -18.20 -7.19 -21.06
CA VAL A 217 -17.43 -8.03 -21.98
C VAL A 217 -16.10 -8.35 -21.32
N GLU A 218 -15.80 -9.63 -21.19
CA GLU A 218 -14.65 -10.12 -20.42
C GLU A 218 -13.72 -10.98 -21.28
N LEU A 219 -12.44 -10.62 -21.31
CA LEU A 219 -11.41 -11.27 -22.09
C LEU A 219 -10.78 -12.43 -21.32
N LYS A 220 -10.52 -13.55 -22.00
CA LYS A 220 -9.88 -14.73 -21.43
C LYS A 220 -8.88 -15.31 -22.44
N THR A 221 -7.62 -15.37 -22.04
CA THR A 221 -6.53 -15.91 -22.87
C THR A 221 -6.45 -17.44 -22.91
N GLY A 222 -7.32 -18.14 -22.18
CA GLY A 222 -7.45 -19.60 -22.23
C GLY A 222 -8.35 -20.09 -23.37
N LYS A 223 -8.30 -21.39 -23.69
CA LYS A 223 -9.24 -22.03 -24.64
C LYS A 223 -10.51 -22.52 -23.93
N ASN A 224 -11.65 -22.43 -24.61
CA ASN A 224 -12.89 -23.09 -24.23
C ASN A 224 -13.64 -23.59 -25.48
N LEU A 225 -13.59 -24.89 -25.73
CA LEU A 225 -14.22 -25.55 -26.88
C LEU A 225 -15.69 -25.92 -26.66
N ARG A 226 -16.26 -25.63 -25.48
CA ARG A 226 -17.68 -25.85 -25.19
C ARG A 226 -18.49 -24.64 -25.68
N SER A 227 -19.71 -24.87 -26.13
CA SER A 227 -20.63 -23.77 -26.48
C SER A 227 -20.94 -22.88 -25.27
N ASP A 228 -21.07 -23.48 -24.09
CA ASP A 228 -21.33 -22.77 -22.84
C ASP A 228 -20.01 -22.23 -22.22
N PRO A 229 -19.96 -20.95 -21.76
CA PRO A 229 -18.82 -20.43 -21.05
C PRO A 229 -18.54 -21.14 -19.72
N ARG A 230 -17.28 -21.11 -19.25
CA ARG A 230 -16.92 -21.68 -17.94
C ARG A 230 -17.67 -20.94 -16.83
N PHE A 231 -18.23 -21.67 -15.87
CA PHE A 231 -19.12 -21.10 -14.86
C PHE A 231 -18.47 -20.00 -14.02
N GLN A 232 -17.21 -20.18 -13.60
CA GLN A 232 -16.45 -19.17 -12.87
C GLN A 232 -16.19 -17.90 -13.69
N ASP A 233 -16.08 -18.00 -15.01
CA ASP A 233 -15.94 -16.82 -15.88
C ASP A 233 -17.28 -16.08 -16.01
N LYS A 234 -18.42 -16.80 -16.02
CA LYS A 234 -19.75 -16.19 -15.94
C LYS A 234 -19.97 -15.43 -14.65
N VAL A 235 -19.46 -15.96 -13.52
CA VAL A 235 -19.48 -15.29 -12.21
C VAL A 235 -18.78 -13.94 -12.27
N GLN A 236 -17.58 -13.88 -12.88
CA GLN A 236 -16.85 -12.61 -13.05
C GLN A 236 -17.68 -11.57 -13.83
N ALA A 237 -18.20 -11.92 -15.00
CA ALA A 237 -19.06 -11.02 -15.78
C ALA A 237 -20.36 -10.65 -15.04
N ALA A 238 -20.95 -11.56 -14.26
CA ALA A 238 -22.12 -11.27 -13.43
C ALA A 238 -21.82 -10.29 -12.27
N CYS A 239 -20.61 -10.32 -11.71
CA CYS A 239 -20.18 -9.29 -10.74
C CYS A 239 -20.17 -7.90 -11.39
N TYR A 240 -19.58 -7.76 -12.59
CA TYR A 240 -19.59 -6.47 -13.29
C TYR A 240 -20.99 -6.01 -13.67
N ALA A 241 -21.85 -6.92 -14.13
CA ALA A 241 -23.26 -6.61 -14.39
C ALA A 241 -23.98 -6.09 -13.13
N LEU A 242 -23.68 -6.66 -11.96
CA LEU A 242 -24.22 -6.20 -10.68
C LEU A 242 -23.71 -4.79 -10.31
N LEU A 243 -22.42 -4.51 -10.51
CA LEU A 243 -21.83 -3.19 -10.28
C LEU A 243 -22.41 -2.12 -11.20
N LEU A 244 -22.56 -2.44 -12.49
CA LEU A 244 -23.19 -1.55 -13.48
C LEU A 244 -24.64 -1.24 -13.10
N ALA A 245 -25.40 -2.27 -12.72
CA ALA A 245 -26.79 -2.09 -12.32
C ALA A 245 -26.93 -1.27 -11.02
N GLU A 246 -25.99 -1.38 -10.08
CA GLU A 246 -25.97 -0.53 -8.88
C GLU A 246 -25.71 0.94 -9.24
N ARG A 247 -24.68 1.21 -10.04
CA ARG A 247 -24.35 2.56 -10.50
C ARG A 247 -25.53 3.20 -11.25
N ASP A 248 -26.13 2.46 -12.18
CA ASP A 248 -27.23 2.97 -12.99
C ASP A 248 -28.49 3.22 -12.12
N ALA A 249 -28.74 2.38 -11.10
CA ALA A 249 -29.82 2.60 -10.14
C ALA A 249 -29.62 3.85 -9.28
N GLN A 250 -28.36 4.16 -8.93
CA GLN A 250 -28.02 5.38 -8.18
C GLN A 250 -28.18 6.65 -9.04
N ALA A 251 -28.01 6.53 -10.36
CA ALA A 251 -28.25 7.61 -11.30
C ALA A 251 -29.74 7.79 -11.68
N ALA A 252 -30.56 6.75 -11.54
CA ALA A 252 -31.97 6.77 -11.94
C ALA A 252 -32.87 7.48 -10.93
N THR A 253 -33.82 8.29 -11.43
CA THR A 253 -34.78 9.04 -10.58
C THR A 253 -35.80 8.14 -9.86
N ASP A 254 -36.02 6.92 -10.34
CA ASP A 254 -36.93 5.93 -9.73
C ASP A 254 -36.19 4.92 -8.82
N GLY A 255 -34.86 4.96 -8.77
CA GLY A 255 -34.02 4.07 -7.97
C GLY A 255 -34.07 2.59 -8.38
N GLY A 256 -34.59 2.28 -9.57
CA GLY A 256 -34.75 0.90 -10.03
C GLY A 256 -33.43 0.25 -10.46
N ARG A 257 -33.09 -0.92 -9.89
CA ARG A 257 -31.96 -1.73 -10.37
C ARG A 257 -32.35 -2.55 -11.59
N THR A 258 -31.85 -2.17 -12.77
CA THR A 258 -31.97 -2.96 -14.01
C THR A 258 -30.65 -3.66 -14.30
N LEU A 259 -30.66 -4.98 -14.26
CA LEU A 259 -29.49 -5.79 -14.62
C LEU A 259 -29.35 -5.84 -16.15
N PRO A 260 -28.11 -5.80 -16.69
CA PRO A 260 -27.86 -6.22 -18.06
C PRO A 260 -28.35 -7.67 -18.26
N ASP A 261 -29.14 -7.91 -19.31
CA ASP A 261 -29.73 -9.23 -19.57
C ASP A 261 -28.69 -10.26 -20.06
N THR A 262 -27.55 -9.79 -20.57
CA THR A 262 -26.51 -10.59 -21.22
C THR A 262 -25.11 -10.16 -20.80
N GLY A 263 -24.19 -11.12 -20.77
CA GLY A 263 -22.74 -10.87 -20.73
C GLY A 263 -22.02 -11.63 -21.82
N THR A 264 -20.84 -11.16 -22.21
CA THR A 264 -20.03 -11.78 -23.27
C THR A 264 -18.66 -12.18 -22.73
N LEU A 265 -18.21 -13.39 -23.04
CA LEU A 265 -16.87 -13.88 -22.75
C LEU A 265 -16.08 -14.13 -24.04
N LEU A 266 -14.90 -13.53 -24.15
CA LEU A 266 -14.02 -13.61 -25.31
C LEU A 266 -12.83 -14.54 -25.03
N TYR A 267 -12.85 -15.75 -25.60
CA TYR A 267 -11.78 -16.75 -25.48
C TYR A 267 -10.79 -16.64 -26.64
N THR A 268 -9.74 -15.84 -26.50
CA THR A 268 -8.80 -15.50 -27.59
C THR A 268 -7.99 -16.69 -28.10
N LYS A 269 -7.81 -17.73 -27.29
CA LYS A 269 -7.05 -18.91 -27.72
C LYS A 269 -7.81 -19.78 -28.72
N ASN A 270 -9.15 -19.71 -28.74
CA ASN A 270 -9.98 -20.54 -29.64
C ASN A 270 -9.71 -20.27 -31.12
N SER A 271 -9.41 -19.02 -31.46
CA SER A 271 -9.15 -18.57 -32.83
C SER A 271 -7.76 -18.93 -33.35
N VAL A 272 -6.85 -19.35 -32.46
CA VAL A 272 -5.48 -19.76 -32.81
C VAL A 272 -5.39 -21.28 -33.00
N LEU A 273 -6.45 -22.03 -32.67
CA LEU A 273 -6.49 -23.49 -32.81
C LEU A 273 -6.76 -23.90 -34.26
N ASP A 274 -6.10 -24.97 -34.71
CA ASP A 274 -6.38 -25.56 -36.02
C ASP A 274 -7.73 -26.29 -36.00
N ARG A 275 -8.62 -25.89 -36.92
CA ARG A 275 -9.95 -26.50 -37.10
C ARG A 275 -9.89 -27.98 -37.51
N ASN A 276 -8.75 -28.42 -38.05
CA ASN A 276 -8.54 -29.80 -38.45
C ASN A 276 -8.04 -30.70 -37.31
N GLU A 277 -7.52 -30.11 -36.23
CA GLU A 277 -6.91 -30.84 -35.10
C GLU A 277 -7.78 -30.85 -33.84
N GLU A 278 -8.68 -29.86 -33.69
CA GLU A 278 -9.51 -29.69 -32.49
C GLU A 278 -11.00 -29.87 -32.81
N THR A 279 -11.72 -30.60 -31.95
CA THR A 279 -13.17 -30.83 -32.07
C THR A 279 -13.94 -29.99 -31.05
N GLY A 280 -14.94 -29.20 -31.50
CA GLY A 280 -15.78 -28.38 -30.62
C GLY A 280 -16.17 -27.01 -31.19
N ASP A 281 -16.69 -26.13 -30.34
CA ASP A 281 -17.04 -24.75 -30.68
C ASP A 281 -15.83 -23.82 -30.57
N LEU A 282 -15.29 -23.45 -31.73
CA LEU A 282 -14.14 -22.57 -31.90
C LEU A 282 -14.50 -21.08 -31.95
N THR A 283 -15.76 -20.73 -31.74
CA THR A 283 -16.18 -19.31 -31.66
C THR A 283 -15.48 -18.64 -30.48
N PRO A 284 -14.82 -17.49 -30.68
CA PRO A 284 -14.13 -16.79 -29.60
C PRO A 284 -15.11 -16.14 -28.62
N ALA A 285 -16.18 -15.52 -29.13
CA ALA A 285 -17.20 -14.88 -28.31
C ALA A 285 -18.30 -15.87 -27.89
N LYS A 286 -18.61 -15.89 -26.59
CA LYS A 286 -19.68 -16.70 -26.02
C LYS A 286 -20.58 -15.83 -25.15
N ASP A 287 -21.80 -15.63 -25.62
CA ASP A 287 -22.83 -14.88 -24.89
C ASP A 287 -23.59 -15.79 -23.94
N PHE A 288 -24.02 -15.23 -22.81
CA PHE A 288 -24.86 -15.93 -21.84
C PHE A 288 -25.80 -14.97 -21.12
N SER A 289 -26.93 -15.50 -20.63
CA SER A 289 -27.92 -14.71 -19.89
C SER A 289 -27.49 -14.46 -18.45
N ILE A 290 -27.67 -13.23 -17.98
CA ILE A 290 -27.44 -12.83 -16.59
C ILE A 290 -28.81 -12.67 -15.92
N GLY A 291 -29.18 -13.68 -15.12
CA GLY A 291 -30.43 -13.68 -14.37
C GLY A 291 -30.25 -13.40 -12.89
N ALA A 292 -31.33 -13.02 -12.21
CA ALA A 292 -31.34 -12.77 -10.75
C ALA A 292 -30.76 -13.95 -9.93
N GLY A 293 -30.98 -15.19 -10.36
CA GLY A 293 -30.42 -16.37 -9.67
C GLY A 293 -28.89 -16.45 -9.72
N LEU A 294 -28.26 -15.99 -10.81
CA LEU A 294 -26.79 -15.95 -10.92
C LEU A 294 -26.22 -14.82 -10.06
N VAL A 295 -26.88 -13.66 -10.04
CA VAL A 295 -26.49 -12.51 -9.20
C VAL A 295 -26.61 -12.85 -7.70
N GLN A 296 -27.72 -13.49 -7.30
CA GLN A 296 -27.86 -13.99 -5.92
C GLN A 296 -26.79 -15.04 -5.59
N TYR A 297 -26.44 -15.91 -6.53
CA TYR A 297 -25.34 -16.85 -6.34
C TYR A 297 -24.01 -16.12 -6.09
N VAL A 298 -23.66 -15.14 -6.92
CA VAL A 298 -22.45 -14.29 -6.76
C VAL A 298 -22.37 -13.70 -5.35
N LEU A 299 -23.46 -13.06 -4.89
CA LEU A 299 -23.48 -12.40 -3.58
C LEU A 299 -23.35 -13.39 -2.42
N ARG A 300 -23.99 -14.56 -2.49
CA ARG A 300 -23.81 -15.59 -1.45
C ARG A 300 -22.38 -16.10 -1.38
N GLN A 301 -21.71 -16.26 -2.52
CA GLN A 301 -20.30 -16.65 -2.56
C GLN A 301 -19.39 -15.55 -2.01
N ARG A 302 -19.68 -14.30 -2.33
CA ARG A 302 -19.02 -13.13 -1.74
C ARG A 302 -19.23 -13.04 -0.23
N ASN A 303 -20.44 -13.30 0.26
CA ASN A 303 -20.75 -13.34 1.70
C ASN A 303 -19.97 -14.45 2.41
N ALA A 304 -19.92 -15.66 1.83
CA ALA A 304 -19.14 -16.76 2.39
C ALA A 304 -17.64 -16.45 2.46
N LEU A 305 -17.09 -15.82 1.42
CA LEU A 305 -15.69 -15.36 1.41
C LEU A 305 -15.43 -14.39 2.56
N VAL A 306 -16.22 -13.32 2.66
CA VAL A 306 -15.96 -12.27 3.67
C VAL A 306 -16.22 -12.76 5.09
N ALA A 307 -17.24 -13.60 5.30
CA ALA A 307 -17.47 -14.22 6.60
C ALA A 307 -16.27 -15.08 7.04
N GLY A 308 -15.67 -15.85 6.11
CA GLY A 308 -14.44 -16.59 6.35
C GLY A 308 -13.26 -15.69 6.72
N GLU A 309 -13.07 -14.59 5.99
CA GLU A 309 -12.02 -13.61 6.25
C GLU A 309 -12.18 -12.93 7.63
N VAL A 310 -13.41 -12.60 8.04
CA VAL A 310 -13.67 -12.01 9.36
C VAL A 310 -13.38 -12.99 10.49
N ARG A 311 -13.76 -14.26 10.33
CA ARG A 311 -13.49 -15.33 11.31
C ARG A 311 -12.02 -15.76 11.33
N GLY A 312 -11.26 -15.46 10.28
CA GLY A 312 -9.88 -15.92 10.12
C GLY A 312 -9.79 -17.40 9.74
N ASP A 313 -10.81 -17.91 9.03
CA ASP A 313 -10.85 -19.30 8.58
C ASP A 313 -9.84 -19.55 7.45
N VAL A 314 -9.21 -20.72 7.46
CA VAL A 314 -8.39 -21.18 6.33
C VAL A 314 -9.22 -22.15 5.47
N PRO A 315 -9.56 -21.80 4.21
CA PRO A 315 -10.35 -22.67 3.36
C PRO A 315 -9.62 -23.98 3.00
N THR A 316 -10.36 -25.08 2.94
CA THR A 316 -9.83 -26.43 2.70
C THR A 316 -9.92 -26.86 1.23
N GLY A 317 -10.81 -26.25 0.46
CA GLY A 317 -11.19 -26.63 -0.89
C GLY A 317 -12.38 -27.61 -0.96
N TYR A 318 -12.83 -28.17 0.17
CA TYR A 318 -14.06 -28.99 0.25
C TYR A 318 -15.34 -28.17 0.15
N GLU A 319 -15.25 -26.87 0.37
CA GLU A 319 -16.37 -25.94 0.30
C GLU A 319 -16.88 -25.76 -1.14
N ALA A 320 -16.11 -26.20 -2.13
CA ALA A 320 -16.49 -26.17 -3.54
C ALA A 320 -16.30 -27.52 -4.25
N ASN A 321 -16.98 -27.66 -5.39
CA ASN A 321 -16.86 -28.80 -6.29
C ASN A 321 -15.57 -28.76 -7.17
N ALA A 322 -14.48 -28.25 -6.60
CA ALA A 322 -13.19 -28.14 -7.27
C ALA A 322 -12.63 -29.51 -7.64
N LYS A 323 -12.08 -29.65 -8.85
CA LYS A 323 -11.34 -30.84 -9.29
C LYS A 323 -9.84 -30.60 -9.18
N CYS A 324 -9.24 -31.09 -8.11
CA CYS A 324 -7.82 -30.84 -7.80
C CYS A 324 -6.88 -31.33 -8.90
N GLU A 325 -7.22 -32.42 -9.60
CA GLU A 325 -6.44 -33.00 -10.71
C GLU A 325 -6.18 -32.04 -11.89
N TYR A 326 -6.99 -30.98 -12.03
CA TYR A 326 -6.84 -29.97 -13.09
C TYR A 326 -6.47 -28.58 -12.53
N CYS A 327 -6.13 -28.51 -11.24
CA CYS A 327 -5.78 -27.26 -10.58
C CYS A 327 -4.30 -26.93 -10.81
N PHE A 328 -4.02 -25.79 -11.43
CA PHE A 328 -2.65 -25.33 -11.66
C PHE A 328 -1.86 -25.10 -10.35
N GLU A 329 -2.57 -24.75 -9.27
CA GLU A 329 -1.98 -24.53 -7.93
C GLU A 329 -2.00 -25.79 -7.05
N GLN A 330 -2.20 -26.99 -7.61
CA GLN A 330 -2.29 -28.21 -6.81
C GLN A 330 -1.05 -28.43 -5.95
N ASP A 331 0.14 -28.31 -6.54
CA ASP A 331 1.40 -28.55 -5.85
C ASP A 331 1.63 -27.50 -4.75
N THR A 332 1.44 -26.22 -5.06
CA THR A 332 1.48 -25.11 -4.09
C THR A 332 0.52 -25.40 -2.92
N CYS A 333 -0.72 -25.81 -3.23
CA CYS A 333 -1.75 -26.10 -2.25
C CYS A 333 -1.34 -27.22 -1.28
N MET A 334 -0.78 -28.32 -1.82
CA MET A 334 -0.34 -29.46 -1.03
C MET A 334 0.88 -29.13 -0.17
N VAL A 335 1.83 -28.36 -0.69
CA VAL A 335 3.03 -27.94 0.06
C VAL A 335 2.66 -27.00 1.20
N VAL A 336 1.86 -25.96 0.94
CA VAL A 336 1.40 -25.03 1.97
C VAL A 336 0.60 -25.77 3.04
N SER A 337 -0.31 -26.67 2.62
CA SER A 337 -1.08 -27.54 3.52
C SER A 337 -0.19 -28.39 4.42
N GLY A 338 0.75 -29.15 3.84
CA GLY A 338 1.60 -30.05 4.63
C GLY A 338 2.58 -29.33 5.54
N ARG A 339 3.10 -28.18 5.13
CA ARG A 339 4.08 -27.39 5.89
C ARG A 339 3.44 -26.60 7.03
N LEU A 340 2.29 -25.99 6.79
CA LEU A 340 1.54 -25.24 7.81
C LEU A 340 0.57 -26.14 8.62
N ASP A 341 0.50 -27.44 8.33
CA ASP A 341 -0.39 -28.40 8.99
C ASP A 341 -1.87 -28.02 8.86
N GLN A 342 -2.26 -27.61 7.66
CA GLN A 342 -3.61 -27.17 7.33
C GLN A 342 -4.33 -28.25 6.54
N GLU A 343 -5.64 -28.40 6.74
CA GLU A 343 -6.44 -29.31 5.94
C GLU A 343 -6.55 -28.82 4.47
N SER A 344 -6.51 -29.77 3.52
CA SER A 344 -6.62 -29.51 2.10
C SER A 344 -7.26 -30.69 1.36
N LYS A 345 -8.23 -30.38 0.49
CA LYS A 345 -8.84 -31.34 -0.44
C LYS A 345 -7.82 -31.94 -1.43
N ALA A 346 -6.77 -31.20 -1.76
CA ALA A 346 -5.71 -31.70 -2.64
C ALA A 346 -4.77 -32.69 -1.95
N GLY A 347 -4.85 -32.82 -0.61
CA GLY A 347 -3.88 -33.52 0.21
C GLY A 347 -2.74 -32.61 0.67
N ALA A 348 -1.71 -33.22 1.23
CA ALA A 348 -0.56 -32.54 1.84
C ALA A 348 0.75 -33.16 1.37
N ILE A 349 1.78 -32.31 1.17
CA ILE A 349 3.17 -32.70 0.85
C ILE A 349 4.11 -32.02 1.83
N GLY A 350 5.14 -32.76 2.26
CA GLY A 350 6.17 -32.26 3.17
C GLY A 350 5.87 -32.56 4.64
N ARG A 351 6.86 -32.29 5.49
CA ARG A 351 6.71 -32.38 6.94
C ARG A 351 6.21 -31.05 7.50
N PRO A 352 5.29 -31.06 8.48
CA PRO A 352 4.91 -29.86 9.20
C PRO A 352 6.14 -29.12 9.72
N LEU A 353 6.07 -27.80 9.64
CA LEU A 353 7.05 -26.92 10.27
C LEU A 353 6.99 -27.05 11.79
N PRO A 354 8.11 -26.74 12.49
CA PRO A 354 8.09 -26.59 13.94
C PRO A 354 6.95 -25.68 14.40
N GLU A 355 6.35 -26.00 15.54
CA GLU A 355 5.20 -25.28 16.10
C GLU A 355 5.45 -23.78 16.28
N GLU A 356 6.67 -23.41 16.66
CA GLU A 356 7.11 -22.01 16.77
C GLU A 356 7.01 -21.24 15.43
N GLU A 357 7.37 -21.87 14.32
CA GLU A 357 7.31 -21.24 12.98
C GLU A 357 5.88 -21.10 12.49
N ARG A 358 5.03 -22.10 12.78
CA ARG A 358 3.59 -22.04 12.47
C ARG A 358 2.88 -20.97 13.31
N THR A 359 3.18 -20.91 14.60
CA THR A 359 2.66 -19.88 15.51
C THR A 359 3.08 -18.49 15.06
N TYR A 360 4.34 -18.32 14.66
CA TYR A 360 4.84 -17.06 14.09
C TYR A 360 4.09 -16.68 12.81
N PHE A 361 3.90 -17.63 11.88
CA PHE A 361 3.14 -17.40 10.65
C PHE A 361 1.70 -16.98 10.96
N GLU A 362 0.99 -17.72 11.81
CA GLU A 362 -0.40 -17.44 12.18
C GLU A 362 -0.55 -16.08 12.86
N ARG A 363 0.38 -15.73 13.76
CA ARG A 363 0.39 -14.45 14.46
C ARG A 363 0.52 -13.28 13.48
N PHE A 364 1.54 -13.29 12.62
CA PHE A 364 1.73 -12.21 11.65
C PHE A 364 0.67 -12.22 10.54
N TYR A 365 0.16 -13.40 10.14
CA TYR A 365 -0.96 -13.49 9.20
C TYR A 365 -2.18 -12.74 9.74
N ARG A 366 -2.57 -12.99 11.00
CA ARG A 366 -3.69 -12.28 11.64
C ARG A 366 -3.45 -10.78 11.73
N ALA A 367 -2.26 -10.37 12.17
CA ALA A 367 -1.91 -8.95 12.28
C ALA A 367 -1.95 -8.22 10.92
N ILE A 368 -1.53 -8.88 9.83
CA ILE A 368 -1.60 -8.33 8.47
C ILE A 368 -3.05 -8.26 7.96
N GLU A 369 -3.88 -9.26 8.24
CA GLU A 369 -5.30 -9.23 7.86
C GLU A 369 -6.11 -8.20 8.66
N GLU A 370 -5.73 -7.90 9.91
CA GLU A 370 -6.28 -6.75 10.65
C GLU A 370 -5.95 -5.43 9.94
N GLU A 371 -4.71 -5.24 9.51
CA GLU A 371 -4.30 -4.05 8.75
C GLU A 371 -5.03 -3.97 7.40
N ARG A 372 -5.29 -5.10 6.74
CA ARG A 372 -6.14 -5.15 5.53
C ARG A 372 -7.54 -4.64 5.83
N ARG A 373 -8.15 -5.02 6.95
CA ARG A 373 -9.48 -4.52 7.34
C ARG A 373 -9.46 -3.00 7.55
N GLU A 374 -8.39 -2.43 8.12
CA GLU A 374 -8.24 -0.97 8.19
C GLU A 374 -8.16 -0.33 6.79
N VAL A 375 -7.50 -0.98 5.81
CA VAL A 375 -7.56 -0.54 4.40
C VAL A 375 -9.00 -0.53 3.87
N HIS A 376 -9.81 -1.55 4.16
CA HIS A 376 -11.23 -1.58 3.77
C HIS A 376 -12.07 -0.50 4.45
N ARG A 377 -11.80 -0.17 5.72
CA ARG A 377 -12.43 0.98 6.37
C ARG A 377 -12.05 2.30 5.70
N GLU A 378 -10.81 2.45 5.26
CA GLU A 378 -10.39 3.62 4.46
C GLU A 378 -11.07 3.68 3.08
N TYR A 379 -11.36 2.53 2.46
CA TYR A 379 -12.21 2.49 1.26
C TYR A 379 -13.62 2.96 1.57
N ALA A 380 -14.24 2.47 2.64
CA ALA A 380 -15.60 2.83 3.01
C ALA A 380 -15.79 4.34 3.26
N LYS A 381 -14.74 5.03 3.71
CA LYS A 381 -14.73 6.48 3.83
C LYS A 381 -14.98 7.21 2.51
N LEU A 382 -14.73 6.61 1.33
CA LEU A 382 -15.02 7.24 0.03
C LEU A 382 -16.51 7.59 -0.13
N TRP A 383 -17.41 6.81 0.47
CA TRP A 383 -18.86 7.04 0.42
C TRP A 383 -19.51 7.34 1.77
N LYS A 384 -18.84 6.99 2.88
CA LYS A 384 -19.32 7.32 4.24
C LYS A 384 -18.99 8.73 4.68
N GLN A 385 -17.92 9.32 4.16
CA GLN A 385 -17.59 10.73 4.40
C GLN A 385 -18.02 11.58 3.20
N THR A 386 -18.49 12.78 3.51
CA THR A 386 -18.70 13.85 2.53
C THR A 386 -17.38 14.27 1.87
N GLY A 387 -17.47 14.99 0.75
CA GLY A 387 -16.28 15.52 0.10
C GLY A 387 -15.53 16.49 1.01
N GLU A 388 -16.26 17.33 1.73
CA GLU A 388 -15.71 18.33 2.65
C GLU A 388 -15.00 17.68 3.84
N GLU A 389 -15.56 16.63 4.44
CA GLU A 389 -14.90 15.87 5.51
C GLU A 389 -13.58 15.25 5.02
N ARG A 390 -13.57 14.67 3.82
CA ARG A 390 -12.34 14.10 3.25
C ARG A 390 -11.30 15.15 2.88
N ALA A 391 -11.73 16.31 2.40
CA ALA A 391 -10.83 17.44 2.17
C ALA A 391 -10.21 17.93 3.48
N ALA A 392 -11.00 18.02 4.56
CA ALA A 392 -10.51 18.35 5.90
C ALA A 392 -9.50 17.32 6.44
N ASP A 393 -9.63 16.05 6.05
CA ASP A 393 -8.68 14.96 6.38
C ASP A 393 -7.44 14.92 5.45
N ASP A 394 -7.26 15.91 4.57
CA ASP A 394 -6.24 15.97 3.51
C ASP A 394 -6.30 14.77 2.52
N ARG A 395 -7.46 14.14 2.38
CA ARG A 395 -7.68 12.93 1.56
C ARG A 395 -8.35 13.20 0.22
N ALA A 396 -8.89 14.41 0.01
CA ALA A 396 -9.54 14.78 -1.24
C ALA A 396 -9.23 16.22 -1.65
N LEU A 397 -9.33 16.50 -2.94
CA LEU A 397 -9.52 17.83 -3.51
C LEU A 397 -10.93 17.85 -4.10
N VAL A 398 -11.76 18.78 -3.62
CA VAL A 398 -13.19 18.87 -3.96
C VAL A 398 -13.52 20.18 -4.65
N ASP A 399 -14.71 20.24 -5.25
CA ASP A 399 -15.23 21.42 -5.96
C ASP A 399 -14.27 21.97 -7.03
N LEU A 400 -13.58 21.07 -7.71
CA LEU A 400 -12.66 21.43 -8.79
C LEU A 400 -13.46 21.99 -9.98
N GLU A 401 -12.98 23.11 -10.54
CA GLU A 401 -13.53 23.69 -11.76
C GLU A 401 -12.85 23.04 -12.98
N PRO A 402 -13.57 22.24 -13.80
CA PRO A 402 -12.98 21.59 -14.96
C PRO A 402 -12.58 22.63 -16.01
N LEU A 403 -11.34 22.56 -16.49
CA LEU A 403 -10.80 23.44 -17.55
C LEU A 403 -10.87 22.79 -18.93
N GLY A 404 -10.98 21.46 -18.99
CA GLY A 404 -11.15 20.71 -20.23
C GLY A 404 -10.57 19.31 -20.16
N GLN A 405 -10.85 18.54 -21.21
CA GLN A 405 -10.31 17.20 -21.41
C GLN A 405 -9.77 17.07 -22.84
N ARG A 406 -8.66 16.38 -23.00
CA ARG A 406 -8.02 16.16 -24.29
C ARG A 406 -7.58 14.71 -24.42
N ARG A 407 -7.95 14.08 -25.53
CA ARG A 407 -7.43 12.77 -25.87
C ARG A 407 -5.98 12.84 -26.34
N ARG A 408 -5.13 11.94 -25.85
CA ARG A 408 -3.71 11.83 -26.19
C ARG A 408 -3.47 10.88 -27.36
N GLU A 409 -2.24 10.91 -27.89
CA GLU A 409 -1.81 10.05 -29.01
C GLU A 409 -1.80 8.57 -28.63
N ASP A 410 -1.56 8.26 -27.36
CA ASP A 410 -1.65 6.91 -26.78
C ASP A 410 -3.09 6.46 -26.51
N GLY A 411 -4.09 7.27 -26.88
CA GLY A 411 -5.52 6.95 -26.72
C GLY A 411 -6.11 7.25 -25.35
N ARG A 412 -5.28 7.55 -24.32
CA ARG A 412 -5.70 7.97 -22.97
C ARG A 412 -6.19 9.41 -22.96
N TRP A 413 -6.71 9.85 -21.81
CA TRP A 413 -7.24 11.19 -21.61
C TRP A 413 -6.38 12.00 -20.64
N GLU A 414 -6.13 13.25 -21.01
CA GLU A 414 -5.63 14.28 -20.13
C GLU A 414 -6.81 15.12 -19.63
N LEU A 415 -7.00 15.16 -18.32
CA LEU A 415 -8.05 15.93 -17.67
C LEU A 415 -7.43 17.11 -16.93
N ARG A 416 -8.05 18.29 -17.06
CA ARG A 416 -7.56 19.54 -16.45
C ARG A 416 -8.61 20.19 -15.58
N ALA A 417 -8.19 20.71 -14.44
CA ALA A 417 -9.03 21.52 -13.56
C ALA A 417 -8.22 22.67 -12.92
N ALA A 418 -8.92 23.72 -12.52
CA ALA A 418 -8.32 24.84 -11.79
C ALA A 418 -7.67 24.34 -10.49
N SER A 419 -6.48 24.85 -10.17
CA SER A 419 -5.85 24.52 -8.90
C SER A 419 -6.60 25.14 -7.73
N THR A 420 -6.50 24.49 -6.58
CA THR A 420 -7.10 24.97 -5.33
C THR A 420 -6.01 25.35 -4.33
N GLU A 421 -6.35 26.23 -3.39
CA GLU A 421 -5.49 26.52 -2.23
C GLU A 421 -5.59 25.44 -1.14
N ALA A 422 -6.47 24.44 -1.33
CA ALA A 422 -6.67 23.36 -0.38
C ALA A 422 -5.39 22.54 -0.18
N VAL A 423 -5.11 22.21 1.08
CA VAL A 423 -4.03 21.31 1.46
C VAL A 423 -4.52 19.87 1.28
N SER A 424 -3.67 19.01 0.71
CA SER A 424 -3.98 17.59 0.48
C SER A 424 -2.71 16.75 0.59
N LYS A 425 -2.87 15.43 0.77
CA LYS A 425 -1.78 14.44 0.67
C LYS A 425 -1.40 14.10 -0.77
N ILE A 426 -2.26 14.41 -1.74
CA ILE A 426 -2.06 14.08 -3.17
C ILE A 426 -0.84 14.83 -3.73
N ARG A 427 0.00 14.14 -4.49
CA ARG A 427 1.21 14.66 -5.15
C ARG A 427 1.26 14.26 -6.62
N ALA A 428 2.09 14.95 -7.40
CA ALA A 428 2.44 14.47 -8.74
C ALA A 428 3.07 13.08 -8.65
N GLY A 429 2.66 12.20 -9.56
CA GLY A 429 2.99 10.78 -9.59
C GLY A 429 1.97 9.86 -8.91
N ASP A 430 1.15 10.38 -8.00
CA ASP A 430 0.19 9.57 -7.24
C ASP A 430 -0.90 8.99 -8.14
N VAL A 431 -1.38 7.80 -7.78
CA VAL A 431 -2.62 7.24 -8.32
C VAL A 431 -3.76 7.67 -7.41
N VAL A 432 -4.77 8.31 -7.99
CA VAL A 432 -5.94 8.88 -7.31
C VAL A 432 -7.21 8.41 -8.00
N LEU A 433 -8.34 8.57 -7.34
CA LEU A 433 -9.65 8.37 -7.94
C LEU A 433 -10.19 9.73 -8.40
N ALA A 434 -10.27 9.96 -9.71
CA ALA A 434 -10.88 11.14 -10.31
C ALA A 434 -12.36 10.88 -10.52
N SER A 435 -13.22 11.83 -10.13
CA SER A 435 -14.67 11.69 -10.28
C SER A 435 -15.37 12.99 -10.69
N ASP A 436 -16.59 12.82 -11.21
CA ASP A 436 -17.55 13.89 -11.52
C ASP A 436 -18.26 14.48 -10.29
N GLY A 437 -17.75 14.18 -9.08
CA GLY A 437 -18.20 14.73 -7.82
C GLY A 437 -18.42 13.67 -6.74
N HIS A 438 -18.71 12.43 -7.14
CA HIS A 438 -18.84 11.30 -6.22
C HIS A 438 -18.04 10.07 -6.68
N PRO A 439 -17.17 9.50 -5.82
CA PRO A 439 -16.27 8.41 -6.21
C PRO A 439 -16.97 7.08 -6.53
N THR A 440 -18.20 6.86 -6.05
CA THR A 440 -18.95 5.59 -6.21
C THR A 440 -20.32 5.71 -6.88
N ARG A 441 -20.94 6.89 -6.88
CA ARG A 441 -22.33 7.12 -7.32
C ARG A 441 -22.43 7.88 -8.63
N GLY A 442 -21.29 8.27 -9.19
CA GLY A 442 -21.16 8.96 -10.47
C GLY A 442 -20.16 8.24 -11.37
N THR A 443 -19.54 8.99 -12.27
CA THR A 443 -18.42 8.50 -13.07
C THR A 443 -17.13 8.73 -12.30
N ALA A 444 -16.35 7.67 -12.11
CA ALA A 444 -15.04 7.76 -11.51
C ALA A 444 -14.05 6.87 -12.24
N GLU A 445 -12.80 7.33 -12.35
CA GLU A 445 -11.71 6.57 -12.96
C GLU A 445 -10.43 6.73 -12.15
N LEU A 446 -9.61 5.68 -12.15
CA LEU A 446 -8.26 5.79 -11.64
C LEU A 446 -7.47 6.74 -12.53
N ALA A 447 -6.81 7.70 -11.89
CA ALA A 447 -6.04 8.74 -12.55
C ALA A 447 -4.62 8.78 -12.00
N ARG A 448 -3.65 9.06 -12.86
CA ARG A 448 -2.30 9.42 -12.43
C ARG A 448 -2.18 10.93 -12.40
N VAL A 449 -1.77 11.47 -11.26
CA VAL A 449 -1.52 12.91 -11.13
C VAL A 449 -0.22 13.24 -11.85
N GLU A 450 -0.26 14.17 -12.79
CA GLU A 450 0.94 14.65 -13.48
C GLU A 450 1.41 15.96 -12.88
N GLN A 451 0.45 16.81 -12.54
CA GLN A 451 0.71 18.14 -12.02
C GLN A 451 -0.46 18.58 -11.13
N LEU A 452 -0.18 19.38 -10.09
CA LEU A 452 -1.21 20.01 -9.25
C LEU A 452 -1.26 21.54 -9.40
N ARG A 453 -0.19 22.17 -9.90
CA ARG A 453 -0.06 23.63 -10.06
C ARG A 453 0.77 23.98 -11.31
N PRO A 454 0.47 25.08 -12.03
CA PRO A 454 -0.57 26.08 -11.74
C PRO A 454 -2.01 25.58 -11.95
N ASP A 455 -2.19 24.56 -12.78
CA ASP A 455 -3.45 23.83 -12.94
C ASP A 455 -3.23 22.35 -12.55
N ILE A 456 -4.32 21.69 -12.15
CA ILE A 456 -4.33 20.25 -11.91
C ILE A 456 -4.42 19.55 -13.26
N VAL A 457 -3.51 18.60 -13.48
CA VAL A 457 -3.46 17.75 -14.68
C VAL A 457 -3.35 16.30 -14.23
N VAL A 458 -4.29 15.47 -14.68
CA VAL A 458 -4.27 14.03 -14.43
C VAL A 458 -4.48 13.26 -15.75
N SER A 459 -3.93 12.05 -15.82
CA SER A 459 -4.18 11.12 -16.93
C SER A 459 -5.08 9.95 -16.51
N THR A 460 -6.07 9.63 -17.35
CA THR A 460 -7.04 8.53 -17.16
C THR A 460 -7.20 7.72 -18.45
N ASP A 461 -7.71 6.49 -18.35
CA ASP A 461 -8.00 5.67 -19.53
C ASP A 461 -9.28 6.08 -20.25
N GLU A 462 -10.28 6.55 -19.50
CA GLU A 462 -11.58 7.04 -19.99
C GLU A 462 -11.82 8.48 -19.51
N PRO A 463 -12.63 9.28 -20.23
CA PRO A 463 -12.87 10.67 -19.86
C PRO A 463 -13.84 10.74 -18.67
N VAL A 464 -13.51 11.60 -17.70
CA VAL A 464 -14.42 11.99 -16.61
C VAL A 464 -14.35 13.50 -16.43
N GLU A 465 -15.49 14.12 -16.10
CA GLU A 465 -15.51 15.53 -15.76
C GLU A 465 -14.80 15.73 -14.42
N LEU A 466 -13.59 16.30 -14.42
CA LEU A 466 -12.72 16.36 -13.23
C LEU A 466 -13.24 17.37 -12.19
N ARG A 467 -14.14 16.93 -11.31
CA ARG A 467 -14.72 17.73 -10.21
C ARG A 467 -14.12 17.42 -8.85
N ARG A 468 -13.56 16.22 -8.69
CA ARG A 468 -13.02 15.75 -7.41
C ARG A 468 -11.90 14.74 -7.61
N LEU A 469 -10.87 14.83 -6.78
CA LEU A 469 -9.79 13.85 -6.66
C LEU A 469 -9.75 13.28 -5.25
N ASP A 470 -9.77 11.95 -5.11
CA ASP A 470 -9.60 11.27 -3.83
C ASP A 470 -8.31 10.45 -3.79
N VAL A 471 -7.64 10.43 -2.64
CA VAL A 471 -6.61 9.43 -2.35
C VAL A 471 -7.25 8.05 -2.42
N TYR A 472 -6.76 7.22 -3.34
CA TYR A 472 -7.24 5.85 -3.52
C TYR A 472 -6.53 4.90 -2.53
N PRO A 473 -7.25 4.22 -1.63
CA PRO A 473 -6.66 3.23 -0.73
C PRO A 473 -6.07 2.04 -1.51
N SER A 474 -5.10 1.33 -0.93
CA SER A 474 -4.45 0.20 -1.60
C SER A 474 -4.09 -0.91 -0.61
N GLU A 475 -4.33 -2.15 -1.03
CA GLU A 475 -3.97 -3.38 -0.29
C GLU A 475 -2.56 -3.87 -0.62
N PHE A 476 -1.87 -3.19 -1.53
CA PHE A 476 -0.61 -3.64 -2.08
C PHE A 476 0.49 -3.87 -1.03
N SER A 477 0.55 -3.03 0.00
CA SER A 477 1.50 -3.21 1.10
C SER A 477 1.20 -4.46 1.92
N VAL A 478 -0.09 -4.75 2.22
CA VAL A 478 -0.47 -5.94 2.99
C VAL A 478 -0.26 -7.23 2.19
N ASP A 479 -0.54 -7.21 0.89
CA ASP A 479 -0.27 -8.36 0.00
C ASP A 479 1.23 -8.69 -0.07
N ARG A 480 2.08 -7.66 -0.14
CA ARG A 480 3.54 -7.83 -0.12
C ARG A 480 4.04 -8.37 1.21
N MET A 481 3.48 -7.91 2.34
CA MET A 481 3.82 -8.45 3.66
C MET A 481 3.45 -9.93 3.79
N LEU A 482 2.26 -10.34 3.32
CA LEU A 482 1.86 -11.75 3.32
C LEU A 482 2.78 -12.60 2.45
N THR A 483 3.14 -12.10 1.27
CA THR A 483 4.06 -12.79 0.36
C THR A 483 5.44 -12.96 0.98
N ALA A 484 5.97 -11.91 1.61
CA ALA A 484 7.26 -11.95 2.29
C ALA A 484 7.25 -12.89 3.50
N LEU A 485 6.17 -12.88 4.30
CA LEU A 485 5.98 -13.80 5.41
C LEU A 485 5.93 -15.26 4.94
N HIS A 486 5.15 -15.53 3.89
CA HIS A 486 5.06 -16.84 3.24
C HIS A 486 6.44 -17.31 2.79
N ASP A 487 7.16 -16.49 2.02
CA ASP A 487 8.46 -16.85 1.45
C ASP A 487 9.50 -17.07 2.57
N ALA A 488 9.51 -16.25 3.63
CA ALA A 488 10.44 -16.40 4.75
C ALA A 488 10.25 -17.70 5.54
N VAL A 489 9.00 -18.09 5.81
CA VAL A 489 8.69 -19.26 6.64
C VAL A 489 8.75 -20.56 5.82
N LEU A 490 8.20 -20.54 4.61
CA LEU A 490 8.01 -21.75 3.79
C LEU A 490 9.17 -22.03 2.83
N LYS A 491 9.79 -20.99 2.26
CA LYS A 491 10.89 -21.10 1.29
C LYS A 491 12.27 -20.74 1.87
N GLY A 492 12.33 -20.01 2.98
CA GLY A 492 13.58 -19.62 3.62
C GLY A 492 14.45 -20.80 4.06
N SER A 493 15.77 -20.62 4.02
CA SER A 493 16.73 -21.64 4.43
C SER A 493 16.57 -21.98 5.93
N GLU A 494 16.94 -23.22 6.30
CA GLU A 494 16.94 -23.64 7.70
C GLU A 494 17.89 -22.79 8.54
N ALA A 495 19.10 -22.51 8.04
CA ALA A 495 20.09 -21.66 8.71
C ALA A 495 19.56 -20.25 9.05
N ARG A 496 18.85 -19.61 8.12
CA ARG A 496 18.23 -18.30 8.35
C ARG A 496 17.12 -18.39 9.39
N ARG A 497 16.27 -19.40 9.29
CA ARG A 497 15.17 -19.58 10.24
C ARG A 497 15.71 -19.85 11.64
N ASP A 498 16.77 -20.63 11.79
CA ASP A 498 17.38 -20.86 13.10
C ASP A 498 17.87 -19.57 13.76
N VAL A 499 18.39 -18.60 13.00
CA VAL A 499 18.73 -17.26 13.52
C VAL A 499 17.46 -16.43 13.78
N LEU A 500 16.50 -16.39 12.86
CA LEU A 500 15.26 -15.63 13.08
C LEU A 500 14.51 -16.08 14.35
N PHE A 501 14.53 -17.39 14.63
CA PHE A 501 13.85 -18.02 15.76
C PHE A 501 14.72 -18.18 17.02
N GLY A 502 16.01 -17.85 17.00
CA GLY A 502 16.85 -17.91 18.21
C GLY A 502 17.37 -19.29 18.58
N ARG A 503 17.43 -20.21 17.61
CA ARG A 503 17.98 -21.55 17.77
C ARG A 503 19.50 -21.57 17.56
N ARG A 504 20.02 -20.56 16.86
CA ARG A 504 21.44 -20.32 16.63
C ARG A 504 21.73 -18.82 16.70
N ASP A 505 22.92 -18.46 17.17
CA ASP A 505 23.42 -17.09 17.15
C ASP A 505 24.02 -16.76 15.76
N PRO A 506 23.94 -15.50 15.28
CA PRO A 506 24.61 -15.07 14.06
C PRO A 506 26.12 -15.32 14.11
N GLU A 507 26.69 -15.81 13.02
CA GLU A 507 28.13 -16.07 12.90
C GLU A 507 28.87 -14.94 12.16
N PHE A 508 30.13 -14.75 12.53
CA PHE A 508 31.00 -13.70 11.98
C PHE A 508 32.41 -14.22 11.71
N GLY A 509 32.90 -13.95 10.50
CA GLY A 509 34.29 -14.15 10.10
C GLY A 509 35.27 -13.14 10.72
N ARG A 510 36.47 -13.07 10.16
CA ARG A 510 37.54 -12.15 10.58
C ARG A 510 38.03 -11.32 9.41
N VAL A 511 38.37 -10.06 9.70
CA VAL A 511 38.98 -9.12 8.75
C VAL A 511 40.00 -8.27 9.48
N ASP A 512 41.15 -8.01 8.84
CA ASP A 512 42.23 -7.15 9.37
C ASP A 512 42.26 -5.77 8.68
N GLU A 513 41.37 -5.55 7.71
CA GLU A 513 41.27 -4.31 6.93
C GLU A 513 40.55 -3.23 7.72
N THR A 514 41.07 -2.00 7.67
CA THR A 514 40.38 -0.81 8.18
C THR A 514 39.65 -0.12 7.03
N PHE A 515 38.33 0.02 7.15
CA PHE A 515 37.46 0.66 6.15
C PHE A 515 37.27 2.15 6.42
N ILE A 516 37.27 2.55 7.69
CA ILE A 516 37.08 3.94 8.12
C ILE A 516 38.09 4.22 9.23
N ASP A 517 39.13 4.98 8.93
CA ASP A 517 40.28 5.19 9.83
C ASP A 517 40.02 6.23 10.93
N ASN A 518 39.09 7.15 10.70
CA ASN A 518 38.82 8.30 11.57
C ASN A 518 37.63 8.09 12.53
N ASN A 519 36.95 6.95 12.48
CA ASN A 519 35.79 6.65 13.33
C ASN A 519 35.65 5.14 13.60
N GLU A 520 36.02 4.74 14.82
CA GLU A 520 36.05 3.33 15.24
C GLU A 520 34.67 2.64 15.18
N ALA A 521 33.60 3.33 15.60
CA ALA A 521 32.25 2.75 15.58
C ALA A 521 31.75 2.52 14.15
N GLN A 522 31.98 3.48 13.25
CA GLN A 522 31.66 3.32 11.83
C GLN A 522 32.52 2.22 11.19
N ASN A 523 33.81 2.13 11.53
CA ASN A 523 34.69 1.07 11.03
C ASN A 523 34.21 -0.32 11.48
N ARG A 524 33.92 -0.47 12.78
CA ARG A 524 33.38 -1.71 13.35
C ARG A 524 32.05 -2.10 12.72
N ALA A 525 31.20 -1.13 12.39
CA ALA A 525 29.95 -1.39 11.68
C ALA A 525 30.20 -1.97 10.27
N VAL A 526 31.18 -1.45 9.53
CA VAL A 526 31.58 -2.02 8.23
C VAL A 526 32.18 -3.41 8.42
N GLU A 527 33.12 -3.59 9.35
CA GLU A 527 33.74 -4.88 9.68
C GLU A 527 32.69 -5.95 9.99
N LEU A 528 31.76 -5.65 10.90
CA LEU A 528 30.70 -6.56 11.29
C LEU A 528 29.80 -6.92 10.09
N ALA A 529 29.47 -5.93 9.25
CA ALA A 529 28.61 -6.14 8.10
C ALA A 529 29.26 -7.00 7.00
N VAL A 530 30.57 -6.87 6.77
CA VAL A 530 31.28 -7.66 5.74
C VAL A 530 31.70 -9.04 6.23
N THR A 531 31.79 -9.27 7.54
CA THR A 531 32.13 -10.58 8.11
C THR A 531 30.93 -11.40 8.54
N ALA A 532 29.72 -10.82 8.60
CA ALA A 532 28.52 -11.55 8.97
C ALA A 532 28.19 -12.64 7.95
N ASP A 533 27.99 -13.87 8.44
CA ASP A 533 27.51 -15.00 7.63
C ASP A 533 25.97 -15.03 7.57
N ASP A 534 25.30 -14.44 8.56
CA ASP A 534 23.83 -14.45 8.70
C ASP A 534 23.20 -13.06 8.65
N CYS A 535 23.51 -12.24 9.66
CA CYS A 535 23.01 -10.87 9.74
C CYS A 535 23.91 -9.96 10.57
N ALA A 536 23.84 -8.67 10.28
CA ALA A 536 24.43 -7.61 11.09
C ALA A 536 23.48 -6.42 11.23
N LEU A 537 23.60 -5.68 12.32
CA LEU A 537 22.74 -4.54 12.64
C LEU A 537 23.61 -3.31 12.88
N VAL A 538 23.27 -2.20 12.23
CA VAL A 538 23.92 -0.90 12.44
C VAL A 538 22.87 0.07 12.96
N GLN A 539 22.95 0.38 14.25
CA GLN A 539 22.16 1.43 14.85
C GLN A 539 22.80 2.79 14.59
N GLY A 540 22.15 3.62 13.78
CA GLY A 540 22.63 4.93 13.39
C GLY A 540 21.78 6.07 13.95
N PRO A 541 22.06 6.57 15.18
CA PRO A 541 21.42 7.75 15.73
C PRO A 541 21.53 9.00 14.84
N PRO A 542 20.72 10.04 15.07
CA PRO A 542 20.72 11.25 14.27
C PRO A 542 22.10 11.90 14.15
N GLY A 543 22.53 12.13 12.90
CA GLY A 543 23.77 12.85 12.60
C GLY A 543 25.05 12.01 12.71
N THR A 544 24.97 10.70 12.90
CA THR A 544 26.13 9.80 13.06
C THR A 544 26.78 9.35 11.75
N GLY A 545 26.28 9.84 10.60
CA GLY A 545 26.80 9.46 9.29
C GLY A 545 26.32 8.08 8.81
N LYS A 546 25.15 7.61 9.27
CA LYS A 546 24.52 6.34 8.87
C LYS A 546 24.62 6.06 7.35
N THR A 547 24.20 7.02 6.51
CA THR A 547 24.24 6.88 5.05
C THR A 547 25.67 6.79 4.50
N TYR A 548 26.62 7.54 5.08
CA TYR A 548 28.03 7.45 4.72
C TYR A 548 28.59 6.05 5.04
N THR A 549 28.33 5.54 6.26
CA THR A 549 28.73 4.20 6.69
C THR A 549 28.10 3.12 5.82
N LEU A 550 26.81 3.23 5.51
CA LEU A 550 26.10 2.32 4.61
C LEU A 550 26.77 2.25 3.24
N ALA A 551 27.09 3.40 2.63
CA ALA A 551 27.77 3.43 1.34
C ALA A 551 29.18 2.81 1.41
N ARG A 552 29.93 3.01 2.52
CA ARG A 552 31.22 2.31 2.75
C ARG A 552 31.03 0.80 2.87
N THR A 553 29.98 0.34 3.57
CA THR A 553 29.63 -1.08 3.69
C THR A 553 29.33 -1.69 2.33
N VAL A 554 28.44 -1.08 1.55
CA VAL A 554 28.08 -1.58 0.20
C VAL A 554 29.31 -1.64 -0.70
N ARG A 555 30.16 -0.60 -0.69
CA ARG A 555 31.41 -0.61 -1.46
C ARG A 555 32.34 -1.74 -1.04
N ALA A 556 32.52 -1.96 0.26
CA ALA A 556 33.37 -3.04 0.77
C ALA A 556 32.86 -4.42 0.34
N MET A 557 31.54 -4.63 0.31
CA MET A 557 30.92 -5.88 -0.18
C MET A 557 31.17 -6.08 -1.69
N VAL A 558 30.95 -5.03 -2.50
CA VAL A 558 31.19 -5.09 -3.95
C VAL A 558 32.67 -5.34 -4.27
N GLU A 559 33.60 -4.71 -3.54
CA GLU A 559 35.05 -4.93 -3.68
C GLU A 559 35.46 -6.38 -3.35
N ARG A 560 34.63 -7.11 -2.60
CA ARG A 560 34.78 -8.55 -2.32
C ARG A 560 34.12 -9.45 -3.37
N GLY A 561 33.50 -8.87 -4.38
CA GLY A 561 32.81 -9.60 -5.44
C GLY A 561 31.35 -9.95 -5.12
N GLU A 562 30.79 -9.39 -4.05
CA GLU A 562 29.40 -9.64 -3.67
C GLU A 562 28.44 -8.76 -4.48
N ARG A 563 27.32 -9.34 -4.89
CA ARG A 563 26.19 -8.65 -5.49
C ARG A 563 25.22 -8.21 -4.40
N VAL A 564 25.00 -6.90 -4.32
CA VAL A 564 24.29 -6.26 -3.20
C VAL A 564 22.90 -5.81 -3.63
N LEU A 565 21.89 -6.18 -2.84
CA LEU A 565 20.57 -5.54 -2.88
C LEU A 565 20.54 -4.39 -1.86
N LEU A 566 20.51 -3.14 -2.33
CA LEU A 566 20.34 -1.98 -1.48
C LEU A 566 18.86 -1.61 -1.38
N SER A 567 18.27 -1.67 -0.19
CA SER A 567 16.85 -1.40 0.02
C SER A 567 16.60 -0.36 1.11
N ALA A 568 15.46 0.31 1.03
CA ALA A 568 14.97 1.19 2.08
C ALA A 568 13.44 1.33 2.03
N PHE A 569 12.85 1.85 3.10
CA PHE A 569 11.39 2.04 3.20
C PHE A 569 10.82 2.98 2.13
N THR A 570 11.51 4.09 1.83
CA THR A 570 11.01 5.14 0.92
C THR A 570 11.92 5.33 -0.29
N ASN A 571 11.35 5.81 -1.41
CA ASN A 571 12.16 6.14 -2.60
C ASN A 571 13.27 7.13 -2.27
N ARG A 572 12.97 8.17 -1.48
CA ARG A 572 13.95 9.18 -1.06
C ARG A 572 15.12 8.56 -0.30
N ALA A 573 14.87 7.61 0.59
CA ALA A 573 15.94 6.93 1.33
C ALA A 573 16.84 6.09 0.41
N VAL A 574 16.25 5.36 -0.56
CA VAL A 574 17.03 4.62 -1.57
C VAL A 574 17.90 5.57 -2.39
N ASP A 575 17.31 6.66 -2.88
CA ASP A 575 18.01 7.61 -3.74
C ASP A 575 19.12 8.36 -2.98
N ASN A 576 18.91 8.68 -1.70
CA ASN A 576 19.96 9.24 -0.83
C ASN A 576 21.12 8.25 -0.59
N ALA A 577 20.83 6.96 -0.48
CA ALA A 577 21.85 5.93 -0.31
C ALA A 577 22.67 5.75 -1.61
N LEU A 578 22.02 5.87 -2.78
CA LEU A 578 22.70 5.91 -4.08
C LEU A 578 23.56 7.17 -4.24
N GLU A 579 23.04 8.34 -3.87
CA GLU A 579 23.80 9.60 -3.85
C GLU A 579 25.08 9.46 -3.01
N ALA A 580 24.98 8.85 -1.83
CA ALA A 580 26.15 8.61 -0.99
C ALA A 580 27.17 7.63 -1.60
N LEU A 581 26.75 6.71 -2.46
CA LEU A 581 27.65 5.87 -3.26
C LEU A 581 28.35 6.70 -4.34
N ARG A 582 27.62 7.56 -5.05
CA ARG A 582 28.17 8.48 -6.07
C ARG A 582 29.20 9.43 -5.47
N ASP A 583 28.90 10.02 -4.32
CA ASP A 583 29.80 10.91 -3.58
C ASP A 583 31.11 10.22 -3.18
N GLN A 584 31.06 8.89 -3.04
CA GLN A 584 32.23 8.05 -2.78
C GLN A 584 32.88 7.51 -4.06
N GLY A 585 32.47 7.98 -5.24
CA GLY A 585 33.03 7.60 -6.53
C GLY A 585 32.59 6.23 -7.04
N PHE A 586 31.42 5.74 -6.61
CA PHE A 586 30.86 4.46 -7.06
C PHE A 586 29.52 4.69 -7.77
N ASP A 587 29.49 4.47 -9.09
CA ASP A 587 28.30 4.65 -9.95
C ASP A 587 27.81 3.34 -10.59
N ALA A 588 28.43 2.20 -10.28
CA ALA A 588 28.09 0.90 -10.86
C ALA A 588 26.87 0.29 -10.15
N PHE A 589 25.70 0.91 -10.31
CA PHE A 589 24.46 0.45 -9.70
C PHE A 589 23.25 0.68 -10.62
N VAL A 590 22.17 -0.03 -10.34
CA VAL A 590 20.89 0.10 -11.05
C VAL A 590 19.77 0.36 -10.05
N ARG A 591 18.86 1.30 -10.36
CA ARG A 591 17.73 1.70 -9.52
C ARG A 591 16.40 1.17 -10.08
N VAL A 592 15.77 0.23 -9.38
CA VAL A 592 14.46 -0.34 -9.77
C VAL A 592 13.32 0.46 -9.15
N GLY A 593 12.56 1.18 -9.96
CA GLY A 593 11.44 2.00 -9.50
C GLY A 593 10.66 2.65 -10.66
N THR A 594 9.56 3.31 -10.32
CA THR A 594 8.78 4.10 -11.28
C THR A 594 9.48 5.43 -11.57
N GLU A 595 9.26 5.98 -12.77
CA GLU A 595 9.81 7.28 -13.15
C GLU A 595 9.40 8.40 -12.19
N SER A 596 8.13 8.42 -11.76
CA SER A 596 7.63 9.39 -10.79
C SER A 596 8.11 9.15 -9.35
N GLY A 597 8.63 7.95 -9.06
CA GLY A 597 9.08 7.59 -7.73
C GLY A 597 10.55 7.93 -7.48
N VAL A 598 11.38 7.92 -8.52
CA VAL A 598 12.82 8.21 -8.45
C VAL A 598 13.04 9.73 -8.55
N ARG A 599 13.97 10.27 -7.75
CA ARG A 599 14.36 11.68 -7.84
C ARG A 599 14.88 12.02 -9.25
N ALA A 600 14.58 13.24 -9.72
CA ALA A 600 14.94 13.70 -11.07
C ALA A 600 16.45 13.61 -11.37
N ASP A 601 17.30 13.82 -10.36
CA ASP A 601 18.76 13.73 -10.45
C ASP A 601 19.33 12.31 -10.34
N MET A 602 18.46 11.31 -10.17
CA MET A 602 18.79 9.88 -10.12
C MET A 602 18.11 9.07 -11.23
N LEU A 603 17.37 9.73 -12.15
CA LEU A 603 16.69 9.06 -13.26
C LEU A 603 17.65 8.37 -14.23
N ASP A 604 18.90 8.84 -14.31
CA ASP A 604 19.94 8.24 -15.13
C ASP A 604 20.37 6.85 -14.63
N ALA A 605 20.17 6.54 -13.34
CA ALA A 605 20.42 5.23 -12.76
C ALA A 605 19.20 4.30 -12.82
N ARG A 606 18.02 4.79 -13.21
CA ARG A 606 16.78 4.01 -13.21
C ARG A 606 16.85 2.91 -14.28
N LEU A 607 16.51 1.69 -13.88
CA LEU A 607 16.27 0.60 -14.83
C LEU A 607 14.99 0.89 -15.62
N ASP A 608 15.14 1.21 -16.89
CA ASP A 608 14.01 1.25 -17.80
C ASP A 608 13.62 -0.20 -18.19
N PRO A 609 12.41 -0.68 -17.85
CA PRO A 609 11.98 -2.01 -18.27
C PRO A 609 11.73 -2.10 -19.78
N ARG A 610 11.56 -0.96 -20.47
CA ARG A 610 11.26 -0.91 -21.90
C ARG A 610 12.50 -1.18 -22.74
N GLY A 611 12.38 -2.02 -23.75
CA GLY A 611 13.41 -2.23 -24.79
C GLY A 611 13.68 -3.70 -25.09
N ASP A 612 14.87 -3.96 -25.63
CA ASP A 612 15.29 -5.32 -25.99
C ASP A 612 15.41 -6.23 -24.74
N PRO A 613 14.75 -7.40 -24.72
CA PRO A 613 14.75 -8.28 -23.56
C PRO A 613 16.14 -8.70 -23.04
N ASP A 614 17.07 -9.01 -23.95
CA ASP A 614 18.42 -9.46 -23.58
C ASP A 614 19.22 -8.31 -22.98
N ASP A 615 19.09 -7.11 -23.55
CA ASP A 615 19.74 -5.91 -23.03
C ASP A 615 19.23 -5.53 -21.63
N ARG A 616 17.90 -5.54 -21.42
CA ARG A 616 17.28 -5.18 -20.14
C ARG A 616 17.69 -6.13 -19.02
N VAL A 617 17.70 -7.43 -19.29
CA VAL A 617 18.14 -8.42 -18.29
C VAL A 617 19.63 -8.41 -18.06
N ARG A 618 20.45 -8.16 -19.10
CA ARG A 618 21.89 -8.00 -18.92
C ARG A 618 22.21 -6.82 -18.01
N GLU A 619 21.53 -5.70 -18.19
CA GLU A 619 21.67 -4.52 -17.32
C GLU A 619 21.36 -4.86 -15.85
N LEU A 620 20.23 -5.53 -15.58
CA LEU A 620 19.86 -5.94 -14.22
C LEU A 620 20.81 -6.98 -13.61
N ARG A 621 21.19 -8.03 -14.37
CA ARG A 621 22.00 -9.14 -13.86
C ARG A 621 23.47 -8.78 -13.68
N SER A 622 24.01 -7.88 -14.52
CA SER A 622 25.42 -7.46 -14.43
C SER A 622 25.68 -6.36 -13.41
N ALA A 623 24.64 -5.67 -12.93
CA ALA A 623 24.77 -4.67 -11.89
C ALA A 623 25.26 -5.30 -10.57
N PRO A 624 26.38 -4.84 -10.00
CA PRO A 624 26.86 -5.33 -8.70
C PRO A 624 26.02 -4.78 -7.55
N VAL A 625 25.31 -3.67 -7.74
CA VAL A 625 24.33 -3.14 -6.79
C VAL A 625 23.00 -2.91 -7.49
N VAL A 626 21.94 -3.51 -6.96
CA VAL A 626 20.56 -3.21 -7.36
C VAL A 626 19.87 -2.51 -6.21
N ALA A 627 19.32 -1.33 -6.46
CA ALA A 627 18.70 -0.50 -5.45
C ALA A 627 17.18 -0.39 -5.66
N ALA A 628 16.39 -0.65 -4.62
CA ALA A 628 14.93 -0.64 -4.72
C ALA A 628 14.25 -0.39 -3.37
N THR A 629 13.04 0.17 -3.37
CA THR A 629 12.27 0.22 -2.11
C THR A 629 11.95 -1.19 -1.62
N THR A 630 11.81 -1.37 -0.31
CA THR A 630 11.48 -2.68 0.27
C THR A 630 10.16 -3.22 -0.25
N ALA A 631 9.21 -2.32 -0.52
CA ALA A 631 7.98 -2.69 -1.21
C ALA A 631 8.33 -3.28 -2.59
N SER A 632 9.11 -2.56 -3.42
CA SER A 632 9.51 -3.02 -4.76
C SER A 632 10.20 -4.39 -4.77
N CYS A 633 10.90 -4.78 -3.71
CA CYS A 633 11.49 -6.13 -3.58
C CYS A 633 10.44 -7.25 -3.71
N GLY A 634 9.18 -7.01 -3.32
CA GLY A 634 8.07 -7.93 -3.55
C GLY A 634 7.49 -7.93 -4.98
N SER A 635 8.08 -7.19 -5.93
CA SER A 635 7.66 -7.22 -7.34
C SER A 635 8.04 -8.54 -8.02
N ARG A 636 7.32 -8.90 -9.09
CA ARG A 636 7.61 -10.10 -9.89
C ARG A 636 9.04 -10.12 -10.40
N VAL A 637 9.54 -8.97 -10.85
CA VAL A 637 10.90 -8.80 -11.37
C VAL A 637 11.96 -9.10 -10.31
N LEU A 638 11.87 -8.47 -9.12
CA LEU A 638 12.92 -8.62 -8.09
C LEU A 638 12.88 -9.98 -7.39
N ARG A 639 11.71 -10.65 -7.36
CA ARG A 639 11.60 -12.02 -6.82
C ARG A 639 12.30 -13.08 -7.66
N GLU A 640 12.63 -12.78 -8.91
CA GLU A 640 13.45 -13.64 -9.80
C GLU A 640 14.95 -13.32 -9.72
N CYS A 641 15.35 -12.43 -8.80
CA CYS A 641 16.74 -12.08 -8.56
C CYS A 641 17.24 -12.70 -7.24
N GLU A 642 18.51 -13.09 -7.25
CA GLU A 642 19.25 -13.55 -6.06
C GLU A 642 20.45 -12.62 -5.82
N PHE A 643 20.75 -12.38 -4.55
CA PHE A 643 21.82 -11.50 -4.10
C PHE A 643 22.65 -12.21 -3.03
N ASP A 644 23.93 -11.87 -2.92
CA ASP A 644 24.76 -12.41 -1.84
C ASP A 644 24.35 -11.76 -0.51
N VAL A 645 24.12 -10.45 -0.54
CA VAL A 645 23.75 -9.67 0.65
C VAL A 645 22.70 -8.61 0.33
N CYS A 646 21.74 -8.40 1.22
CA CYS A 646 20.90 -7.21 1.19
C CYS A 646 21.23 -6.25 2.33
N VAL A 647 21.24 -4.96 2.02
CA VAL A 647 21.46 -3.88 2.99
C VAL A 647 20.17 -3.06 3.02
N VAL A 648 19.50 -3.02 4.17
CA VAL A 648 18.21 -2.35 4.34
C VAL A 648 18.38 -1.12 5.21
N ASP A 649 18.27 0.09 4.64
CA ASP A 649 18.24 1.35 5.38
C ASP A 649 16.83 1.65 5.92
N GLU A 650 16.79 2.44 6.99
CA GLU A 650 15.58 2.76 7.77
C GLU A 650 14.84 1.50 8.27
N ALA A 651 15.59 0.43 8.59
CA ALA A 651 15.00 -0.85 8.99
C ALA A 651 14.17 -0.79 10.29
N GLY A 652 14.41 0.23 11.14
CA GLY A 652 13.59 0.49 12.33
C GLY A 652 12.16 0.97 12.03
N GLN A 653 11.89 1.43 10.80
CA GLN A 653 10.58 1.91 10.34
C GLN A 653 9.79 0.88 9.55
N LEU A 654 10.40 -0.27 9.27
CA LEU A 654 9.75 -1.34 8.56
C LEU A 654 9.16 -2.32 9.56
N THR A 655 7.90 -2.68 9.35
CA THR A 655 7.31 -3.86 10.01
C THR A 655 8.17 -5.08 9.67
N GLU A 656 8.24 -6.07 10.56
CA GLU A 656 9.03 -7.27 10.31
C GLU A 656 8.70 -7.97 8.97
N PRO A 657 7.42 -8.22 8.60
CA PRO A 657 7.09 -8.79 7.29
C PRO A 657 7.54 -7.93 6.10
N ALA A 658 7.51 -6.61 6.23
CA ALA A 658 8.02 -5.73 5.17
C ALA A 658 9.54 -5.91 4.99
N THR A 659 10.33 -5.93 6.07
CA THR A 659 11.79 -6.17 5.98
C THR A 659 12.12 -7.51 5.33
N LEU A 660 11.31 -8.54 5.60
CA LEU A 660 11.46 -9.86 4.97
C LEU A 660 11.34 -9.82 3.44
N ALA A 661 10.63 -8.85 2.86
CA ALA A 661 10.51 -8.74 1.40
C ALA A 661 11.87 -8.53 0.71
N ALA A 662 12.80 -7.83 1.35
CA ALA A 662 14.17 -7.66 0.87
C ALA A 662 15.10 -8.78 1.38
N ALA A 663 14.97 -9.18 2.66
CA ALA A 663 15.81 -10.22 3.26
C ALA A 663 15.66 -11.59 2.57
N ASN A 664 14.48 -11.89 2.01
CA ASN A 664 14.24 -13.14 1.30
C ASN A 664 15.03 -13.27 -0.01
N LEU A 665 15.50 -12.16 -0.60
CA LEU A 665 16.18 -12.15 -1.90
C LEU A 665 17.70 -12.29 -1.80
N ALA A 666 18.26 -12.27 -0.59
CA ALA A 666 19.69 -12.38 -0.36
C ALA A 666 20.04 -13.59 0.50
N GLU A 667 21.29 -14.08 0.49
CA GLU A 667 21.73 -15.15 1.39
C GLU A 667 21.75 -14.68 2.85
N ARG A 668 22.31 -13.48 3.07
CA ARG A 668 22.46 -12.78 4.36
C ARG A 668 21.98 -11.32 4.28
N PHE A 669 21.79 -10.67 5.42
CA PHE A 669 21.26 -9.30 5.44
C PHE A 669 21.88 -8.37 6.48
N VAL A 670 22.01 -7.09 6.15
CA VAL A 670 22.47 -6.03 7.05
C VAL A 670 21.36 -5.01 7.21
N LEU A 671 20.89 -4.82 8.44
CA LEU A 671 19.84 -3.86 8.74
C LEU A 671 20.47 -2.60 9.33
N VAL A 672 20.16 -1.46 8.74
CA VAL A 672 20.66 -0.15 9.12
C VAL A 672 19.47 0.69 9.53
N GLY A 673 19.46 1.21 10.76
CA GLY A 673 18.27 1.88 11.29
C GLY A 673 18.46 2.45 12.68
N ASP A 674 17.38 2.89 13.29
CA ASP A 674 17.38 3.35 14.67
C ASP A 674 16.00 3.15 15.31
N HIS A 675 15.87 2.15 16.19
CA HIS A 675 14.62 1.83 16.89
C HIS A 675 14.22 2.87 17.95
N GLN A 676 15.11 3.84 18.24
CA GLN A 676 14.85 5.01 19.08
C GLN A 676 14.33 6.23 18.29
N GLN A 677 14.15 6.10 16.97
CA GLN A 677 13.44 7.05 16.11
C GLN A 677 12.05 6.47 15.74
N LEU A 678 11.39 6.94 14.67
CA LEU A 678 10.01 6.53 14.39
C LEU A 678 9.88 5.01 14.24
N PRO A 679 8.89 4.38 14.88
CA PRO A 679 8.55 2.97 14.64
C PRO A 679 7.86 2.76 13.29
N PRO A 680 7.57 1.50 12.93
CA PRO A 680 6.68 1.19 11.82
C PRO A 680 5.31 1.86 11.99
N VAL A 681 4.78 2.40 10.89
CA VAL A 681 3.43 3.00 10.88
C VAL A 681 2.41 1.89 10.63
N VAL A 682 1.62 1.57 11.66
CA VAL A 682 0.54 0.59 11.64
C VAL A 682 -0.78 1.30 11.96
N ARG A 683 -1.90 0.88 11.36
CA ARG A 683 -3.22 1.48 11.64
C ARG A 683 -3.94 0.77 12.78
N SER A 684 -3.67 -0.52 12.97
CA SER A 684 -4.12 -1.30 14.12
C SER A 684 -2.98 -1.48 15.14
N GLU A 685 -3.29 -1.33 16.42
CA GLU A 685 -2.38 -1.68 17.52
C GLU A 685 -2.21 -3.20 17.60
N ASN A 686 -1.17 -3.73 16.96
CA ASN A 686 -0.86 -5.17 16.95
C ASN A 686 0.65 -5.43 16.79
N ASP A 687 1.00 -6.71 16.58
CA ASP A 687 2.39 -7.20 16.53
C ASP A 687 3.23 -6.63 15.36
N LEU A 688 2.65 -5.87 14.43
CA LEU A 688 3.39 -5.19 13.37
C LEU A 688 4.14 -3.94 13.87
N GLY A 689 3.85 -3.47 15.09
CA GLY A 689 4.48 -2.28 15.68
C GLY A 689 5.95 -2.44 16.06
N THR A 690 6.45 -3.67 16.15
CA THR A 690 7.88 -3.96 16.42
C THR A 690 8.59 -4.32 15.12
N SER A 691 9.69 -3.61 14.82
CA SER A 691 10.49 -3.88 13.62
C SER A 691 11.38 -5.13 13.78
N LEU A 692 11.75 -5.75 12.65
CA LEU A 692 12.75 -6.85 12.67
C LEU A 692 14.09 -6.36 13.24
N PHE A 693 14.45 -5.09 12.97
CA PHE A 693 15.67 -4.47 13.49
C PHE A 693 15.68 -4.47 15.02
N GLU A 694 14.60 -3.97 15.62
CA GLU A 694 14.43 -3.88 17.08
C GLU A 694 14.48 -5.27 17.72
N ARG A 695 13.69 -6.22 17.21
CA ARG A 695 13.66 -7.59 17.73
C ARG A 695 15.03 -8.28 17.68
N LEU A 696 15.77 -8.13 16.57
CA LEU A 696 17.09 -8.75 16.45
C LEU A 696 18.16 -8.00 17.24
N ALA A 697 18.07 -6.68 17.40
CA ALA A 697 19.01 -5.89 18.21
C ALA A 697 18.90 -6.25 19.70
N GLU A 698 17.68 -6.49 20.19
CA GLU A 698 17.46 -6.96 21.56
C GLU A 698 17.92 -8.41 21.75
N ARG A 699 17.69 -9.27 20.77
CA ARG A 699 18.06 -10.69 20.84
C ARG A 699 19.55 -10.92 20.70
N TYR A 700 20.21 -10.20 19.81
CA TYR A 700 21.60 -10.39 19.42
C TYR A 700 22.38 -9.07 19.54
N PRO A 701 22.62 -8.57 20.76
CA PRO A 701 23.34 -7.31 20.96
C PRO A 701 24.76 -7.34 20.39
N ASP A 702 25.40 -8.51 20.33
CA ASP A 702 26.74 -8.69 19.74
C ASP A 702 26.74 -8.60 18.20
N ALA A 703 25.58 -8.79 17.56
CA ALA A 703 25.36 -8.56 16.14
C ALA A 703 25.00 -7.11 15.81
N ALA A 704 25.02 -6.21 16.79
CA ALA A 704 24.65 -4.81 16.64
C ALA A 704 25.80 -3.84 16.97
N VAL A 705 25.95 -2.79 16.16
CA VAL A 705 26.87 -1.68 16.43
C VAL A 705 26.09 -0.37 16.51
N LEU A 706 26.26 0.36 17.61
CA LEU A 706 25.78 1.75 17.72
C LEU A 706 26.85 2.70 17.19
N LEU A 707 26.48 3.54 16.23
CA LEU A 707 27.30 4.69 15.84
C LEU A 707 27.17 5.76 16.92
N ASP A 708 28.23 6.00 17.70
CA ASP A 708 28.18 6.83 18.91
C ASP A 708 28.65 8.28 18.69
N ARG A 709 29.29 8.59 17.56
CA ARG A 709 29.78 9.93 17.20
C ARG A 709 28.89 10.61 16.17
N GLN A 710 28.36 11.78 16.52
CA GLN A 710 27.49 12.60 15.66
C GLN A 710 28.13 13.92 15.20
N TYR A 711 27.80 14.35 13.99
CA TYR A 711 28.41 15.50 13.30
C TYR A 711 27.44 16.69 13.09
N ARG A 712 26.24 16.62 13.70
CA ARG A 712 25.11 17.54 13.50
C ARG A 712 24.94 18.54 14.64
N MET A 713 24.53 18.06 15.80
CA MET A 713 24.05 18.85 16.95
C MET A 713 25.23 19.38 17.77
N ASN A 714 25.11 20.60 18.29
CA ASN A 714 25.99 21.04 19.39
C ASN A 714 25.74 20.24 20.68
N GLN A 715 26.64 20.37 21.65
CA GLN A 715 26.59 19.58 22.89
C GLN A 715 25.30 19.82 23.71
N ARG A 716 24.76 21.04 23.69
CA ARG A 716 23.59 21.44 24.48
C ARG A 716 22.31 20.78 23.97
N ILE A 717 22.10 20.80 22.65
CA ILE A 717 20.97 20.15 21.97
C ILE A 717 21.08 18.63 22.08
N GLN A 718 22.27 18.10 21.81
CA GLN A 718 22.54 16.66 21.78
C GLN A 718 22.30 15.97 23.13
N TYR A 719 22.55 16.67 24.24
CA TYR A 719 22.55 16.10 25.60
C TYR A 719 21.25 15.36 25.96
N PHE A 720 20.09 15.99 25.76
CA PHE A 720 18.81 15.42 26.19
C PHE A 720 18.47 14.14 25.42
N SER A 721 18.63 14.19 24.09
CA SER A 721 18.46 13.01 23.24
C SER A 721 19.42 11.89 23.66
N SER A 722 20.68 12.23 23.94
CA SER A 722 21.67 11.27 24.44
C SER A 722 21.23 10.54 25.70
N ALA A 723 20.79 11.30 26.70
CA ALA A 723 20.54 10.79 28.04
C ALA A 723 19.24 9.96 28.05
N SER A 724 18.23 10.42 27.31
CA SER A 724 16.88 9.84 27.36
C SER A 724 16.69 8.65 26.41
N PHE A 725 17.42 8.61 25.29
CA PHE A 725 17.20 7.60 24.23
C PHE A 725 18.42 6.73 23.92
N TYR A 726 19.63 7.12 24.34
CA TYR A 726 20.87 6.46 23.92
C TYR A 726 21.86 6.22 25.09
N ASP A 727 21.36 6.09 26.32
CA ASP A 727 22.16 5.80 27.53
C ASP A 727 23.38 6.71 27.75
N GLY A 728 23.31 7.97 27.28
CA GLY A 728 24.43 8.91 27.33
C GLY A 728 25.60 8.56 26.40
N ARG A 729 25.44 7.62 25.47
CA ARG A 729 26.51 7.15 24.57
C ARG A 729 26.70 8.01 23.33
N LEU A 730 25.64 8.65 22.83
CA LEU A 730 25.73 9.59 21.71
C LEU A 730 26.61 10.79 22.12
N ARG A 731 27.60 11.17 21.30
CA ARG A 731 28.50 12.29 21.59
C ARG A 731 28.84 13.07 20.32
N PRO A 732 29.08 14.39 20.38
CA PRO A 732 29.67 15.11 19.26
C PRO A 732 30.98 14.46 18.81
N ALA A 733 31.16 14.33 17.51
CA ALA A 733 32.31 13.68 16.91
C ALA A 733 33.60 14.48 17.12
N THR A 734 33.50 15.82 17.13
CA THR A 734 34.65 16.71 17.33
C THR A 734 34.31 17.86 18.29
N PRO A 735 35.32 18.52 18.91
CA PRO A 735 35.12 19.71 19.72
C PRO A 735 34.44 20.86 18.96
N GLU A 736 34.72 20.99 17.66
CA GLU A 736 34.11 21.99 16.79
C GLU A 736 32.60 21.75 16.68
N VAL A 737 32.16 20.50 16.49
CA VAL A 737 30.74 20.13 16.50
C VAL A 737 30.11 20.42 17.86
N ALA A 738 30.79 20.04 18.95
CA ALA A 738 30.29 20.24 20.31
C ALA A 738 30.05 21.73 20.63
N GLY A 739 30.94 22.59 20.14
CA GLY A 739 30.95 24.03 20.43
C GLY A 739 30.24 24.92 19.42
N ARG A 740 29.57 24.37 18.39
CA ARG A 740 28.90 25.17 17.34
C ARG A 740 27.85 26.11 17.93
N ARG A 741 27.94 27.39 17.57
CA ARG A 741 27.03 28.47 17.98
C ARG A 741 26.35 29.06 16.77
N LEU A 742 25.19 29.67 16.98
CA LEU A 742 24.49 30.38 15.90
C LEU A 742 25.34 31.53 15.33
N SER A 743 26.17 32.17 16.17
CA SER A 743 27.09 33.25 15.79
C SER A 743 28.25 32.84 14.87
N ASP A 744 28.48 31.54 14.64
CA ASP A 744 29.50 31.10 13.69
C ASP A 744 28.99 31.14 12.23
N LEU A 745 27.70 31.42 12.03
CA LEU A 745 27.13 31.63 10.70
C LEU A 745 27.43 33.05 10.22
N ASP A 746 27.84 33.16 8.96
CA ASP A 746 28.18 34.45 8.35
C ASP A 746 26.99 35.41 8.38
N GLY A 747 27.20 36.61 8.92
CA GLY A 747 26.17 37.64 9.02
C GLY A 747 25.23 37.53 10.22
N VAL A 748 25.32 36.47 11.04
CA VAL A 748 24.44 36.29 12.18
C VAL A 748 24.94 37.02 13.43
N ARG A 749 24.08 37.87 13.99
CA ARG A 749 24.30 38.67 15.21
C ARG A 749 23.47 38.11 16.37
N SER A 750 24.04 37.16 17.11
CA SER A 750 23.32 36.50 18.23
C SER A 750 22.98 37.44 19.39
N ASP A 751 23.67 38.58 19.53
CA ASP A 751 23.36 39.63 20.49
C ASP A 751 22.09 40.42 20.13
N ALA A 752 21.67 40.40 18.86
CA ALA A 752 20.40 40.97 18.41
C ALA A 752 19.19 40.12 18.82
N LEU A 753 19.39 38.84 19.16
CA LEU A 753 18.31 37.98 19.64
C LEU A 753 17.80 38.42 21.02
N PRO A 754 16.49 38.26 21.29
CA PRO A 754 15.93 38.35 22.64
C PRO A 754 16.71 37.45 23.60
N ALA A 755 16.87 37.89 24.86
CA ALA A 755 17.69 37.17 25.84
C ALA A 755 17.31 35.69 25.97
N ASP A 756 16.00 35.39 25.95
CA ASP A 756 15.44 34.05 26.10
C ASP A 756 15.68 33.14 24.87
N LEU A 757 16.17 33.68 23.75
CA LEU A 757 16.50 32.92 22.52
C LEU A 757 18.00 32.86 22.22
N ARG A 758 18.85 33.45 23.07
CA ARG A 758 20.31 33.47 22.88
C ARG A 758 20.98 32.14 23.19
N ASP A 759 20.38 31.36 24.08
CA ASP A 759 20.85 30.02 24.39
C ASP A 759 20.53 29.05 23.25
N ALA A 760 21.35 27.99 23.13
CA ALA A 760 21.20 27.00 22.06
C ALA A 760 19.88 26.21 22.16
N VAL A 761 19.28 26.15 23.36
CA VAL A 761 17.98 25.53 23.60
C VAL A 761 17.15 26.54 24.38
N ALA A 762 15.93 26.79 23.90
CA ALA A 762 15.00 27.72 24.53
C ALA A 762 13.60 27.08 24.63
N PHE A 763 12.82 27.52 25.62
CA PHE A 763 11.41 27.19 25.75
C PHE A 763 10.56 28.47 25.86
N VAL A 764 9.46 28.51 25.12
CA VAL A 764 8.53 29.65 25.07
C VAL A 764 7.10 29.15 25.31
N ASP A 765 6.49 29.61 26.39
CA ASP A 765 5.06 29.41 26.62
C ASP A 765 4.26 30.52 25.92
N PRO A 766 3.39 30.21 24.95
CA PRO A 766 2.62 31.22 24.23
C PRO A 766 1.42 31.77 25.00
N ASP A 767 1.03 31.17 26.15
CA ASP A 767 -0.23 31.43 26.86
C ASP A 767 -1.43 31.36 25.89
N GLY A 768 -1.52 30.23 25.19
CA GLY A 768 -2.47 29.95 24.12
C GLY A 768 -3.29 28.70 24.39
N ALA A 769 -4.36 28.51 23.61
CA ALA A 769 -5.20 27.31 23.71
C ALA A 769 -5.43 26.69 22.33
N ALA A 770 -5.42 25.37 22.29
CA ALA A 770 -5.77 24.59 21.10
C ALA A 770 -7.22 24.87 20.65
N VAL A 771 -7.39 25.06 19.35
CA VAL A 771 -8.67 25.15 18.64
C VAL A 771 -8.65 24.10 17.53
N GLY A 772 -9.31 22.96 17.76
CA GLY A 772 -9.18 21.79 16.90
C GLY A 772 -7.73 21.27 16.88
N ASN A 773 -7.21 21.02 15.68
CA ASN A 773 -5.83 20.56 15.47
C ASN A 773 -4.83 21.72 15.26
N THR A 774 -5.16 22.91 15.78
CA THR A 774 -4.33 24.12 15.66
C THR A 774 -4.24 24.85 16.99
N ASN A 775 -3.23 25.68 17.16
CA ASN A 775 -3.16 26.67 18.24
C ASN A 775 -2.76 28.02 17.62
N PRO A 776 -3.74 28.91 17.35
CA PRO A 776 -3.49 30.18 16.66
C PRO A 776 -2.55 31.12 17.41
N ARG A 777 -2.52 31.07 18.74
CA ARG A 777 -1.64 31.91 19.54
C ARG A 777 -0.22 31.37 19.57
N GLU A 778 -0.09 30.06 19.63
CA GLU A 778 1.20 29.41 19.44
C GLU A 778 1.76 29.65 18.04
N ALA A 779 0.94 29.59 16.99
CA ALA A 779 1.37 29.90 15.62
C ALA A 779 1.88 31.35 15.49
N GLU A 780 1.25 32.29 16.19
CA GLU A 780 1.71 33.68 16.26
C GLU A 780 3.07 33.77 16.95
N ARG A 781 3.20 33.08 18.08
CA ARG A 781 4.44 33.09 18.83
C ARG A 781 5.59 32.45 18.07
N VAL A 782 5.32 31.38 17.32
CA VAL A 782 6.29 30.75 16.41
C VAL A 782 6.72 31.72 15.31
N ARG A 783 5.80 32.48 14.71
CA ARG A 783 6.15 33.54 13.75
C ARG A 783 7.13 34.54 14.35
N GLU A 784 6.84 35.07 15.55
CA GLU A 784 7.71 36.02 16.25
C GLU A 784 9.10 35.44 16.54
N VAL A 785 9.18 34.17 16.96
CA VAL A 785 10.44 33.48 17.21
C VAL A 785 11.25 33.32 15.91
N VAL A 786 10.59 32.92 14.82
CA VAL A 786 11.22 32.79 13.50
C VAL A 786 11.74 34.15 13.03
N GLU A 787 10.91 35.20 13.07
CA GLU A 787 11.30 36.56 12.70
C GLU A 787 12.51 37.04 13.51
N ALA A 788 12.57 36.76 14.81
CA ALA A 788 13.73 37.11 15.63
C ALA A 788 15.03 36.47 15.13
N TYR A 789 15.00 35.21 14.69
CA TYR A 789 16.17 34.55 14.09
C TYR A 789 16.55 35.16 12.73
N LEU A 790 15.57 35.50 11.90
CA LEU A 790 15.81 36.13 10.60
C LEU A 790 16.37 37.55 10.75
N ASP A 791 15.83 38.34 11.68
CA ASP A 791 16.31 39.69 12.02
C ASP A 791 17.73 39.69 12.60
N ALA A 792 18.09 38.60 13.29
CA ALA A 792 19.46 38.35 13.72
C ALA A 792 20.39 37.97 12.56
N GLY A 793 19.87 37.72 11.36
CA GLY A 793 20.64 37.45 10.14
C GLY A 793 20.69 35.99 9.71
N VAL A 794 19.89 35.09 10.31
CA VAL A 794 19.81 33.68 9.89
C VAL A 794 19.09 33.60 8.55
N ASP A 795 19.62 32.81 7.61
CA ASP A 795 18.97 32.59 6.32
C ASP A 795 17.62 31.86 6.50
N PRO A 796 16.54 32.25 5.81
CA PRO A 796 15.25 31.56 5.90
C PRO A 796 15.34 30.06 5.60
N GLY A 797 16.19 29.68 4.64
CA GLY A 797 16.45 28.29 4.28
C GLY A 797 17.16 27.49 5.38
N ASP A 798 17.75 28.14 6.37
CA ASP A 798 18.40 27.52 7.53
C ASP A 798 17.49 27.39 8.76
N VAL A 799 16.22 27.81 8.64
CA VAL A 799 15.19 27.68 9.68
C VAL A 799 14.17 26.61 9.29
N GLY A 800 13.81 25.77 10.27
CA GLY A 800 12.72 24.81 10.15
C GLY A 800 11.72 24.92 11.29
N VAL A 801 10.44 24.70 10.99
CA VAL A 801 9.36 24.66 11.96
C VAL A 801 8.67 23.29 11.88
N ILE A 802 8.52 22.65 13.04
CA ILE A 802 7.92 21.31 13.17
C ILE A 802 6.64 21.41 14.00
N ALA A 803 5.55 20.82 13.54
CA ALA A 803 4.29 20.74 14.28
C ALA A 803 3.63 19.34 14.18
N PRO A 804 2.85 18.88 15.17
CA PRO A 804 2.22 17.56 15.16
C PRO A 804 1.11 17.41 14.11
N PHE A 805 0.44 18.50 13.77
CA PHE A 805 -0.75 18.48 12.92
C PHE A 805 -0.53 19.22 11.60
N ARG A 806 -1.04 18.68 10.49
CA ARG A 806 -1.02 19.37 9.18
C ARG A 806 -1.80 20.68 9.18
N ALA A 807 -2.92 20.75 9.92
CA ALA A 807 -3.68 21.98 10.09
C ALA A 807 -2.80 23.08 10.72
N GLN A 808 -2.01 22.74 11.75
CA GLN A 808 -1.05 23.67 12.35
C GLN A 808 0.08 24.01 11.37
N VAL A 809 0.61 23.04 10.61
CA VAL A 809 1.60 23.31 9.54
C VAL A 809 1.05 24.33 8.56
N ALA A 810 -0.19 24.17 8.07
CA ALA A 810 -0.82 25.10 7.14
C ALA A 810 -1.07 26.49 7.74
N GLU A 811 -1.41 26.56 9.03
CA GLU A 811 -1.52 27.83 9.76
C GLU A 811 -0.14 28.53 9.89
N LEU A 812 0.89 27.77 10.24
CA LEU A 812 2.26 28.26 10.35
C LEU A 812 2.83 28.71 9.01
N THR A 813 2.66 27.92 7.93
CA THR A 813 3.11 28.27 6.57
C THR A 813 2.52 29.60 6.08
N ARG A 814 1.29 29.94 6.48
CA ARG A 814 0.66 31.22 6.13
C ARG A 814 1.22 32.42 6.90
N ARG A 815 1.89 32.17 8.03
CA ARG A 815 2.35 33.22 8.96
C ARG A 815 3.85 33.42 8.94
N VAL A 816 4.64 32.35 8.80
CA VAL A 816 6.09 32.45 8.75
C VAL A 816 6.55 33.00 7.40
N PRO A 817 7.67 33.75 7.35
CA PRO A 817 8.21 34.27 6.09
C PRO A 817 8.53 33.18 5.07
N GLU A 818 8.44 33.54 3.77
CA GLU A 818 8.81 32.64 2.68
C GLU A 818 10.26 32.15 2.79
N GLY A 819 10.51 30.90 2.39
CA GLY A 819 11.82 30.25 2.46
C GLY A 819 12.04 29.41 3.72
N VAL A 820 11.25 29.61 4.77
CA VAL A 820 11.27 28.78 5.99
C VAL A 820 10.60 27.43 5.73
N ALA A 821 11.25 26.33 6.10
CA ALA A 821 10.68 25.01 5.95
C ALA A 821 9.67 24.73 7.09
N VAL A 822 8.42 24.42 6.78
CA VAL A 822 7.39 24.05 7.79
C VAL A 822 6.80 22.69 7.45
N ASP A 823 6.90 21.72 8.35
CA ASP A 823 6.30 20.40 8.12
C ASP A 823 6.00 19.64 9.44
N THR A 824 5.39 18.47 9.30
CA THR A 824 5.19 17.50 10.38
C THR A 824 6.48 16.75 10.75
N VAL A 825 6.54 16.21 11.97
CA VAL A 825 7.69 15.43 12.48
C VAL A 825 8.09 14.32 11.49
N ASP A 826 7.11 13.53 11.04
CA ASP A 826 7.28 12.39 10.14
C ASP A 826 7.90 12.78 8.80
N ARG A 827 7.57 13.97 8.28
CA ARG A 827 8.08 14.48 7.00
C ARG A 827 9.40 15.22 7.12
N PHE A 828 9.71 15.75 8.30
CA PHE A 828 11.00 16.40 8.56
C PHE A 828 12.15 15.39 8.74
N GLN A 829 11.85 14.09 8.77
CA GLN A 829 12.85 13.04 8.89
C GLN A 829 13.89 13.11 7.77
N GLY A 830 15.15 12.87 8.13
CA GLY A 830 16.29 12.94 7.21
C GLY A 830 16.74 14.35 6.85
N SER A 831 15.93 15.38 7.14
CA SER A 831 16.31 16.79 7.04
C SER A 831 16.94 17.29 8.36
N ALA A 832 17.70 18.37 8.30
CA ALA A 832 18.23 19.09 9.45
C ALA A 832 18.43 20.56 9.09
N LYS A 833 18.28 21.46 10.06
CA LYS A 833 18.39 22.92 9.88
C LYS A 833 19.31 23.52 10.95
N GLU A 834 19.86 24.69 10.69
CA GLU A 834 20.67 25.39 11.70
C GLU A 834 19.81 25.74 12.91
N VAL A 835 18.58 26.19 12.67
CA VAL A 835 17.56 26.50 13.67
C VAL A 835 16.32 25.63 13.46
N ILE A 836 15.81 25.04 14.55
CA ILE A 836 14.50 24.37 14.56
C ILE A 836 13.60 25.00 15.61
N VAL A 837 12.34 25.24 15.25
CA VAL A 837 11.27 25.60 16.17
C VAL A 837 10.24 24.46 16.21
N VAL A 838 9.88 23.97 17.39
CA VAL A 838 8.86 22.92 17.56
C VAL A 838 7.62 23.54 18.19
N SER A 839 6.49 23.45 17.49
CA SER A 839 5.15 23.83 17.95
C SER A 839 4.44 22.58 18.45
N PHE A 840 4.12 22.49 19.74
CA PHE A 840 3.47 21.34 20.36
C PHE A 840 1.94 21.33 20.24
N VAL A 841 1.28 22.48 20.05
CA VAL A 841 -0.17 22.67 19.89
C VAL A 841 -1.01 22.33 21.13
N ALA A 842 -0.68 21.27 21.85
CA ALA A 842 -1.42 20.74 22.99
C ALA A 842 -1.65 21.80 24.09
N THR A 843 -2.83 21.72 24.72
CA THR A 843 -3.21 22.58 25.85
C THR A 843 -3.98 21.74 26.87
N GLY A 844 -3.57 21.78 28.13
CA GLY A 844 -4.15 21.00 29.24
C GLY A 844 -3.94 19.47 29.20
N ARG A 845 -4.06 18.83 28.03
CA ARG A 845 -3.76 17.40 27.82
C ARG A 845 -2.81 17.22 26.65
N LEU A 846 -1.93 16.22 26.74
CA LEU A 846 -0.98 15.84 25.70
C LEU A 846 -1.64 14.99 24.62
N ASP A 847 -2.62 15.58 23.94
CA ASP A 847 -3.31 14.97 22.82
C ASP A 847 -2.59 15.32 21.50
N GLY A 848 -2.31 14.32 20.67
CA GLY A 848 -1.82 14.52 19.30
C GLY A 848 -0.68 13.58 18.87
N PRO A 849 -0.39 13.50 17.56
CA PRO A 849 0.51 12.49 17.02
C PRO A 849 1.90 12.48 17.65
N ILE A 850 2.47 13.64 17.99
CA ILE A 850 3.81 13.72 18.58
C ILE A 850 3.88 13.13 20.00
N PHE A 851 2.75 13.00 20.70
CA PHE A 851 2.67 12.51 22.07
C PHE A 851 2.37 11.01 22.17
N GLU A 852 1.94 10.38 21.08
CA GLU A 852 1.66 8.93 21.02
C GLU A 852 2.92 8.09 21.29
N ASP A 853 4.09 8.61 20.95
CA ASP A 853 5.38 7.94 21.13
C ASP A 853 6.51 8.95 21.34
N HIS A 854 7.26 8.81 22.44
CA HIS A 854 8.39 9.69 22.77
C HIS A 854 9.47 9.74 21.69
N ARG A 855 9.60 8.69 20.86
CA ARG A 855 10.54 8.65 19.74
C ARG A 855 10.24 9.70 18.68
N ARG A 856 8.98 10.13 18.52
CA ARG A 856 8.61 11.25 17.63
C ARG A 856 9.22 12.58 18.11
N VAL A 857 9.20 12.81 19.41
CA VAL A 857 9.86 13.98 20.02
C VAL A 857 11.37 13.89 19.82
N ASN A 858 11.99 12.71 20.04
CA ASN A 858 13.41 12.51 19.75
C ASN A 858 13.78 12.93 18.32
N VAL A 859 12.95 12.56 17.34
CA VAL A 859 13.15 12.98 15.95
C VAL A 859 13.10 14.50 15.82
N ALA A 860 12.06 15.16 16.36
CA ALA A 860 11.91 16.61 16.30
C ALA A 860 13.12 17.36 16.91
N LEU A 861 13.53 16.98 18.12
CA LEU A 861 14.63 17.61 18.85
C LEU A 861 15.97 17.48 18.10
N THR A 862 16.19 16.35 17.43
CA THR A 862 17.45 16.03 16.75
C THR A 862 17.57 16.58 15.32
N ARG A 863 16.61 17.41 14.89
CA ARG A 863 16.67 18.12 13.60
C ARG A 863 17.51 19.40 13.64
N ALA A 864 17.77 19.95 14.82
CA ALA A 864 18.53 21.19 14.99
C ALA A 864 20.05 20.95 14.96
N LYS A 865 20.82 21.89 14.39
CA LYS A 865 22.29 21.89 14.50
C LYS A 865 22.79 22.84 15.59
N ARG A 866 22.31 24.10 15.59
CA ARG A 866 22.87 25.19 16.42
C ARG A 866 21.88 25.77 17.41
N ALA A 867 20.61 25.89 17.05
CA ALA A 867 19.56 26.40 17.94
C ALA A 867 18.26 25.60 17.85
N LEU A 868 17.62 25.38 18.99
CA LEU A 868 16.34 24.70 19.12
C LEU A 868 15.41 25.52 20.03
N CYS A 869 14.24 25.90 19.52
CA CYS A 869 13.21 26.57 20.31
C CYS A 869 11.98 25.66 20.42
N LEU A 870 11.52 25.43 21.65
CA LEU A 870 10.32 24.67 21.96
C LEU A 870 9.18 25.64 22.31
N VAL A 871 8.03 25.50 21.68
CA VAL A 871 6.87 26.38 21.89
C VAL A 871 5.65 25.52 22.23
N GLY A 872 5.05 25.73 23.40
CA GLY A 872 3.88 24.98 23.85
C GLY A 872 3.44 25.33 25.26
N ASP A 873 2.32 24.76 25.70
CA ASP A 873 1.78 24.90 27.06
C ASP A 873 2.67 24.17 28.07
N ALA A 874 3.30 24.94 28.97
CA ALA A 874 4.17 24.37 29.99
C ALA A 874 3.43 23.43 30.95
N ALA A 875 2.21 23.79 31.37
CA ALA A 875 1.46 23.00 32.34
C ALA A 875 1.00 21.66 31.73
N ALA A 876 0.66 21.65 30.43
CA ALA A 876 0.36 20.42 29.72
C ALA A 876 1.60 19.51 29.64
N LEU A 877 2.76 20.05 29.25
CA LEU A 877 4.01 19.29 29.14
C LEU A 877 4.52 18.81 30.51
N GLU A 878 4.35 19.57 31.58
CA GLU A 878 4.71 19.15 32.96
C GLU A 878 3.82 18.02 33.50
N SER A 879 2.70 17.70 32.83
CA SER A 879 1.79 16.62 33.26
C SER A 879 2.36 15.21 33.05
N ASP A 880 3.40 15.07 32.23
CA ASP A 880 4.09 13.81 31.97
C ASP A 880 5.58 13.89 32.39
N PRO A 881 6.12 12.88 33.10
CA PRO A 881 7.49 12.91 33.60
C PRO A 881 8.58 13.13 32.53
N PHE A 882 8.43 12.52 31.34
CA PHE A 882 9.42 12.64 30.27
C PHE A 882 9.47 14.08 29.74
N TYR A 883 8.31 14.70 29.54
CA TYR A 883 8.21 16.07 29.06
C TYR A 883 8.57 17.09 30.15
N ALA A 884 8.33 16.79 31.43
CA ALA A 884 8.81 17.61 32.55
C ALA A 884 10.35 17.67 32.62
N GLU A 885 11.02 16.55 32.39
CA GLU A 885 12.48 16.50 32.28
C GLU A 885 12.98 17.28 31.05
N MET A 886 12.30 17.15 29.91
CA MET A 886 12.58 17.94 28.71
C MET A 886 12.45 19.44 28.97
N LEU A 887 11.40 19.89 29.66
CA LEU A 887 11.22 21.30 30.01
C LEU A 887 12.30 21.81 30.95
N THR A 888 12.68 21.00 31.95
CA THR A 888 13.78 21.34 32.86
C THR A 888 15.08 21.53 32.09
N TRP A 889 15.38 20.62 31.17
CA TRP A 889 16.52 20.75 30.26
C TRP A 889 16.41 21.95 29.32
N ALA A 890 15.22 22.31 28.84
CA ALA A 890 15.07 23.44 27.92
C ALA A 890 15.18 24.81 28.63
N ARG A 891 14.93 24.86 29.94
CA ARG A 891 14.99 26.07 30.78
C ARG A 891 16.32 26.27 31.53
N SER A 892 17.15 25.23 31.63
CA SER A 892 18.42 25.25 32.38
C SER A 892 19.52 26.05 31.69
#